data_AF-A0A3D4YKL3-F1
#
_entry.id   AF-A0A3D4YKL3-F1
#
_cell.length_a   1.000
_cell.length_b   1.000
_cell.length_c   1.000
_cell.angle_alpha   90.00
_cell.angle_beta   90.00
_cell.angle_gamma   90.00
#
_symmetry.space_group_name_H-M   'P 1'
#
loop_
_entity.id
_entity.type
_entity.pdbx_description
1 polymer ?
#
loop_
_entity_poly.entity_id
_entity_poly.type
_entity_poly.pdbx_seq_one_letter_code
_entity_poly.pdbx_strand_id
1 'polypeptide(L)'
;MIGIQFTGVVRVLRSAAALQQAHAAPADSIVVQSPLPGGIAHVVRFLLNTVPQWVQIGGVVVGAAVAAFVLWFLFVRRVAIRGWLTSRTSGVKLALAAIAVVLITGVAAMGTVTWNYTQHSNDFCVGCHIMNPAFQKFGDTTNKHAKLSCHDCHQQSLYASARQVYLWVAERPEKIGKHAKVPNKVCETCHVTKDTATWQRVASTAGHRVHLESDSSALKNIQCVTCHGVELHRFASVNETCGQSGCHKASETNIALGKMSEQTDLHCISCHAFTADVPLLATRDSARGTLVPGQTECLACHKMQKVLADFDEAKDPHGGKCGTCHNPHLQKTAAAAVKSCAMAGCHANWRDNPFHVGASHKQIASQCLTCHVPHAAKVDASDCEGCHLSVRSRGRLRPPLPFDTTKALRRVGTTTAPPSPDAAYADSRHSVTMASVRSSGPSAESDDDAMLLDRDDVQPVANYAGAPLSRAPPATADPFPHARHAKLACLVCHVTGTGVGLLTFKPPRGCAICHHQAPASSRCTTCHTTSEYTAVKHTTMTVTVPGHDPRPRPVDFFHAVHTKRTCLECHTTPVTLVPSMAQAQCKDCHSDHHAAGRNCSACHTIAEPKFAHRTLETAHQRCDACHTATTIAELTPTRSFCSTCHATKAKGHYDQKECSVCHFLAEPGVYRSRLITSRPQ
;
A
#
# COMPACT_ATOMS: atom_id res chain seq x y z
N MET A 1 80.27 43.55 -17.98
CA MET A 1 79.14 43.53 -18.93
C MET A 1 78.40 42.21 -18.77
N ILE A 2 77.60 42.10 -17.71
CA ILE A 2 76.83 40.91 -17.33
C ILE A 2 75.51 41.48 -16.83
N GLY A 3 74.43 41.33 -17.59
CA GLY A 3 73.15 41.93 -17.18
C GLY A 3 72.11 42.14 -18.26
N ILE A 4 71.90 41.19 -19.17
CA ILE A 4 70.60 40.98 -19.86
C ILE A 4 70.65 39.53 -20.31
N GLN A 5 69.95 38.58 -19.66
CA GLN A 5 69.52 37.28 -20.23
C GLN A 5 68.58 36.46 -19.32
N PHE A 6 68.34 36.86 -18.05
CA PHE A 6 67.51 36.06 -17.13
C PHE A 6 66.02 36.47 -16.99
N THR A 7 65.48 37.31 -17.87
CA THR A 7 64.04 37.71 -17.82
C THR A 7 63.14 36.95 -18.80
N GLY A 8 63.68 36.15 -19.73
CA GLY A 8 62.90 35.42 -20.73
C GLY A 8 62.23 34.13 -20.23
N VAL A 9 62.86 33.41 -19.30
CA VAL A 9 62.40 32.06 -18.89
C VAL A 9 61.21 32.10 -17.93
N VAL A 10 61.08 33.16 -17.13
CA VAL A 10 59.97 33.31 -16.17
C VAL A 10 58.64 33.67 -16.87
N ARG A 11 58.69 34.27 -18.07
CA ARG A 11 57.47 34.64 -18.82
C ARG A 11 56.86 33.46 -19.59
N VAL A 12 57.68 32.52 -20.08
CA VAL A 12 57.20 31.32 -20.78
C VAL A 12 56.58 30.32 -19.81
N LEU A 13 57.10 30.20 -18.58
CA LEU A 13 56.50 29.35 -17.54
C LEU A 13 55.21 29.92 -16.94
N ARG A 14 55.03 31.25 -16.94
CA ARG A 14 53.75 31.89 -16.55
C ARG A 14 52.67 31.77 -17.63
N SER A 15 53.02 31.77 -18.91
CA SER A 15 52.06 31.58 -20.00
C SER A 15 51.61 30.12 -20.17
N ALA A 16 52.48 29.15 -19.86
CA ALA A 16 52.09 27.73 -19.83
C ALA A 16 51.13 27.41 -18.66
N ALA A 17 51.33 28.04 -17.49
CA ALA A 17 50.40 27.90 -16.36
C ALA A 17 49.03 28.56 -16.61
N ALA A 18 48.98 29.65 -17.39
CA ALA A 18 47.72 30.34 -17.72
C ALA A 18 46.87 29.62 -18.79
N LEU A 19 47.49 28.87 -19.71
CA LEU A 19 46.75 28.10 -20.74
C LEU A 19 46.19 26.77 -20.21
N GLN A 20 46.68 26.27 -19.08
CA GLN A 20 46.15 25.06 -18.43
C GLN A 20 44.95 25.35 -17.50
N GLN A 21 44.59 26.63 -17.30
CA GLN A 21 43.44 27.08 -16.51
C GLN A 21 42.17 27.36 -17.34
N ALA A 22 42.21 27.26 -18.68
CA ALA A 22 41.08 27.56 -19.55
C ALA A 22 40.05 26.40 -19.71
N HIS A 23 40.24 25.28 -19.02
CA HIS A 23 39.27 24.19 -18.91
C HIS A 23 38.95 23.86 -17.46
N ALA A 24 38.68 24.89 -16.66
CA ALA A 24 37.98 24.70 -15.40
C ALA A 24 36.58 24.16 -15.72
N ALA A 25 36.43 22.84 -15.63
CA ALA A 25 35.12 22.20 -15.49
C ALA A 25 34.36 22.88 -14.34
N PRO A 26 33.03 23.03 -14.43
CA PRO A 26 32.25 23.68 -13.40
C PRO A 26 32.56 23.10 -12.02
N ALA A 27 32.64 23.99 -11.03
CA ALA A 27 32.95 23.69 -9.64
C ALA A 27 31.79 22.90 -8.96
N ASP A 28 31.55 21.66 -9.40
CA ASP A 28 30.52 20.76 -8.84
C ASP A 28 31.09 19.72 -7.86
N SER A 29 32.38 19.81 -7.54
CA SER A 29 33.02 18.99 -6.51
C SER A 29 32.74 19.58 -5.12
N ILE A 30 31.56 19.31 -4.57
CA ILE A 30 31.35 19.39 -3.12
C ILE A 30 32.35 18.42 -2.47
N VAL A 31 33.40 18.97 -1.88
CA VAL A 31 34.37 18.18 -1.09
C VAL A 31 33.64 17.74 0.18
N VAL A 32 33.18 16.49 0.21
CA VAL A 32 32.62 15.90 1.43
C VAL A 32 33.73 15.88 2.49
N GLN A 33 33.55 16.71 3.51
CA GLN A 33 34.41 16.73 4.69
C GLN A 33 34.24 15.41 5.43
N SER A 34 35.31 14.61 5.46
CA SER A 34 35.32 13.34 6.16
C SER A 34 35.05 13.56 7.66
N PRO A 35 34.11 12.84 8.28
CA PRO A 35 33.79 12.94 9.70
C PRO A 35 34.85 12.31 10.62
N LEU A 36 35.90 11.68 10.09
CA LEU A 36 37.08 11.33 10.89
C LEU A 36 37.76 12.63 11.39
N PRO A 37 37.77 12.90 12.71
CA PRO A 37 38.40 14.09 13.25
C PRO A 37 39.91 14.02 13.04
N GLY A 38 40.45 14.95 12.24
CA GLY A 38 41.88 15.21 12.12
C GLY A 38 42.66 14.22 11.24
N GLY A 39 43.56 14.78 10.41
CA GLY A 39 44.78 14.14 9.89
C GLY A 39 44.66 12.85 9.06
N ILE A 40 44.11 11.77 9.60
CA ILE A 40 44.19 10.40 9.07
C ILE A 40 43.51 10.29 7.70
N ALA A 41 42.29 10.81 7.52
CA ALA A 41 41.64 10.78 6.20
C ALA A 41 42.44 11.57 5.15
N HIS A 42 43.11 12.65 5.56
CA HIS A 42 44.02 13.41 4.71
C HIS A 42 45.30 12.63 4.39
N VAL A 43 45.87 11.92 5.37
CA VAL A 43 47.03 11.05 5.18
C VAL A 43 46.69 9.89 4.26
N VAL A 44 45.53 9.24 4.44
CA VAL A 44 45.05 8.16 3.58
C VAL A 44 44.80 8.66 2.16
N ARG A 45 44.10 9.80 1.98
CA ARG A 45 43.94 10.41 0.64
C ARG A 45 45.27 10.81 0.03
N PHE A 46 46.20 11.37 0.79
CA PHE A 46 47.53 11.73 0.31
C PHE A 46 48.31 10.48 -0.13
N LEU A 47 48.35 9.45 0.72
CA LEU A 47 49.02 8.18 0.43
C LEU A 47 48.42 7.49 -0.78
N LEU A 48 47.11 7.61 -1.02
CA LEU A 48 46.45 6.90 -2.10
C LEU A 48 46.37 7.70 -3.41
N ASN A 49 46.18 9.02 -3.34
CA ASN A 49 46.03 9.88 -4.51
C ASN A 49 47.33 10.55 -4.93
N THR A 50 48.17 10.98 -3.98
CA THR A 50 49.38 11.76 -4.25
C THR A 50 50.62 10.89 -4.41
N VAL A 51 50.74 9.82 -3.64
CA VAL A 51 51.90 8.92 -3.75
C VAL A 51 51.74 8.03 -4.99
N PRO A 52 52.75 7.92 -5.87
CA PRO A 52 52.68 7.06 -7.04
C PRO A 52 52.36 5.61 -6.68
N GLN A 53 51.52 4.96 -7.50
CA GLN A 53 51.02 3.61 -7.24
C GLN A 53 52.14 2.57 -7.02
N TRP A 54 53.24 2.67 -7.78
CA TRP A 54 54.39 1.77 -7.61
C TRP A 54 55.07 1.90 -6.24
N VAL A 55 55.05 3.09 -5.61
CA VAL A 55 55.57 3.31 -4.25
C VAL A 55 54.64 2.67 -3.23
N GLN A 56 53.32 2.78 -3.41
CA GLN A 56 52.34 2.16 -2.51
C GLN A 56 52.47 0.63 -2.54
N ILE A 57 52.49 0.03 -3.74
CA ILE A 57 52.67 -1.41 -3.93
C ILE A 57 54.03 -1.86 -3.38
N GLY A 58 55.10 -1.12 -3.70
CA GLY A 58 56.44 -1.40 -3.18
C GLY A 58 56.49 -1.35 -1.65
N GLY A 59 55.84 -0.36 -1.02
CA GLY A 59 55.75 -0.24 0.43
C GLY A 59 55.04 -1.43 1.08
N VAL A 60 53.95 -1.92 0.49
CA VAL A 60 53.24 -3.11 0.97
C VAL A 60 54.10 -4.37 0.85
N VAL A 61 54.79 -4.56 -0.28
CA VAL A 61 55.69 -5.71 -0.49
C VAL A 61 56.85 -5.70 0.50
N VAL A 62 57.50 -4.54 0.68
CA VAL A 62 58.60 -4.37 1.66
C VAL A 62 58.09 -4.60 3.07
N GLY A 63 56.94 -4.02 3.44
CA GLY A 63 56.33 -4.22 4.77
C GLY A 63 56.00 -5.68 5.05
N ALA A 64 55.43 -6.40 4.07
CA ALA A 64 55.14 -7.82 4.18
C ALA A 64 56.43 -8.67 4.31
N ALA A 65 57.47 -8.35 3.54
CA ALA A 65 58.76 -9.01 3.63
C ALA A 65 59.43 -8.80 5.00
N VAL A 66 59.39 -7.57 5.52
CA VAL A 66 59.89 -7.25 6.88
C VAL A 66 59.09 -7.99 7.93
N ALA A 67 57.75 -8.00 7.84
CA ALA A 67 56.91 -8.73 8.80
C ALA A 67 57.18 -10.24 8.77
N ALA A 68 57.30 -10.84 7.58
CA ALA A 68 57.65 -12.25 7.42
C ALA A 68 59.05 -12.55 8.00
N PHE A 69 60.03 -11.68 7.75
CA PHE A 69 61.37 -11.79 8.32
C PHE A 69 61.36 -11.69 9.85
N VAL A 70 60.62 -10.73 10.42
CA VAL A 70 60.48 -10.57 11.87
C VAL A 70 59.79 -11.81 12.49
N LEU A 71 58.70 -12.29 11.90
CA LEU A 71 58.01 -13.50 12.37
C LEU A 71 58.91 -14.73 12.31
N TRP A 72 59.63 -14.91 11.20
CA TRP A 72 60.62 -15.97 11.04
C TRP A 72 61.74 -15.84 12.08
N PHE A 73 62.30 -14.66 12.28
CA PHE A 73 63.35 -14.40 13.28
C PHE A 73 62.87 -14.70 14.71
N LEU A 74 61.68 -14.23 15.07
CA LEU A 74 61.04 -14.50 16.36
C LEU A 74 60.81 -16.01 16.56
N PHE A 75 60.43 -16.73 15.51
CA PHE A 75 60.23 -18.18 15.55
C PHE A 75 61.55 -18.93 15.71
N VAL A 76 62.56 -18.63 14.89
CA VAL A 76 63.89 -19.27 14.95
C VAL A 76 64.57 -19.00 16.29
N ARG A 77 64.40 -17.80 16.86
CA ARG A 77 65.00 -17.41 18.13
C ARG A 77 64.09 -17.63 19.34
N ARG A 78 62.96 -18.34 19.21
CA ARG A 78 61.95 -18.49 20.28
C ARG A 78 62.51 -19.01 21.61
N VAL A 79 63.49 -19.92 21.58
CA VAL A 79 64.11 -20.50 22.80
C VAL A 79 65.00 -19.46 23.49
N ALA A 80 65.86 -18.77 22.73
CA ALA A 80 66.72 -17.71 23.26
C ALA A 80 65.89 -16.53 23.80
N ILE A 81 64.83 -16.14 23.09
CA ILE A 81 63.90 -15.09 23.52
C ILE A 81 63.20 -15.50 24.81
N ARG A 82 62.70 -16.74 24.92
CA ARG A 82 62.10 -17.25 26.17
C ARG A 82 63.10 -17.25 27.31
N GLY A 83 64.31 -17.76 27.10
CA GLY A 83 65.38 -17.75 28.10
C GLY A 83 65.71 -16.34 28.59
N TRP A 84 65.89 -15.40 27.64
CA TRP A 84 66.09 -13.99 27.95
C TRP A 84 64.92 -13.41 28.74
N LEU A 85 63.68 -13.65 28.33
CA LEU A 85 62.49 -13.16 29.03
C LEU A 85 62.42 -13.71 30.46
N THR A 86 62.71 -15.00 30.66
CA THR A 86 62.68 -15.65 31.97
C THR A 86 63.73 -15.07 32.93
N SER A 87 64.90 -14.68 32.40
CA SER A 87 66.00 -14.07 33.17
C SER A 87 65.74 -12.61 33.62
N ARG A 88 64.71 -11.94 33.10
CA ARG A 88 64.41 -10.55 33.48
C ARG A 88 63.62 -10.46 34.78
N THR A 89 63.80 -9.34 35.49
CA THR A 89 63.04 -9.02 36.71
C THR A 89 61.54 -8.88 36.42
N SER A 90 60.71 -9.06 37.44
CA SER A 90 59.24 -8.97 37.31
C SER A 90 58.77 -7.62 36.77
N GLY A 91 59.46 -6.51 37.12
CA GLY A 91 59.15 -5.17 36.60
C GLY A 91 59.31 -5.06 35.08
N VAL A 92 60.39 -5.61 34.52
CA VAL A 92 60.61 -5.61 33.05
C VAL A 92 59.58 -6.48 32.34
N LYS A 93 59.23 -7.63 32.92
CA LYS A 93 58.17 -8.52 32.37
C LYS A 93 56.82 -7.81 32.32
N LEU A 94 56.45 -7.10 33.39
CA LEU A 94 55.22 -6.31 33.46
C LEU A 94 55.22 -5.17 32.44
N ALA A 95 56.34 -4.45 32.29
CA ALA A 95 56.46 -3.39 31.29
C ALA A 95 56.30 -3.91 29.85
N LEU A 96 56.98 -5.03 29.51
CA LEU A 96 56.85 -5.67 28.20
C LEU A 96 55.44 -6.20 27.96
N ALA A 97 54.80 -6.79 28.97
CA ALA A 97 53.42 -7.25 28.89
C ALA A 97 52.47 -6.07 28.65
N ALA A 98 52.65 -4.96 29.36
CA ALA A 98 51.86 -3.75 29.16
C ALA A 98 52.01 -3.18 27.74
N ILE A 99 53.24 -3.12 27.22
CA ILE A 99 53.51 -2.69 25.83
C ILE A 99 52.82 -3.63 24.84
N ALA A 100 52.93 -4.95 25.01
CA ALA A 100 52.26 -5.92 24.15
C ALA A 100 50.74 -5.76 24.16
N VAL A 101 50.15 -5.55 25.34
CA VAL A 101 48.71 -5.28 25.50
C VAL A 101 48.33 -3.99 24.77
N VAL A 102 49.10 -2.91 24.92
CA VAL A 102 48.85 -1.64 24.21
C VAL A 102 48.91 -1.84 22.69
N LEU A 103 49.90 -2.57 22.18
CA LEU A 103 50.04 -2.84 20.74
C LEU A 103 48.88 -3.68 20.20
N ILE A 104 48.51 -4.76 20.90
CA ILE A 104 47.39 -5.62 20.50
C ILE A 104 46.08 -4.84 20.52
N THR A 105 45.85 -4.05 21.57
CA THR A 105 44.65 -3.20 21.70
C THR A 105 44.63 -2.14 20.61
N GLY A 106 45.76 -1.52 20.28
CA GLY A 106 45.87 -0.56 19.19
C GLY A 106 45.55 -1.17 17.83
N VAL A 107 46.06 -2.38 17.54
CA VAL A 107 45.74 -3.11 16.30
C VAL A 107 44.26 -3.49 16.23
N ALA A 108 43.68 -3.99 17.33
CA ALA A 108 42.27 -4.35 17.40
C ALA A 108 41.36 -3.12 17.24
N ALA A 109 41.70 -2.00 17.89
CA ALA A 109 40.97 -0.74 17.76
C ALA A 109 41.04 -0.20 16.34
N MET A 110 42.23 -0.20 15.73
CA MET A 110 42.41 0.20 14.33
C MET A 110 41.61 -0.69 13.38
N GLY A 111 41.68 -2.02 13.56
CA GLY A 111 40.89 -2.97 12.77
C GLY A 111 39.39 -2.74 12.89
N THR A 112 38.91 -2.44 14.10
CA THR A 112 37.49 -2.12 14.35
C THR A 112 37.08 -0.80 13.67
N VAL A 113 37.91 0.24 13.76
CA VAL A 113 37.66 1.53 13.09
C VAL A 113 37.67 1.36 11.57
N THR A 114 38.64 0.63 11.01
CA THR A 114 38.72 0.34 9.57
C THR A 114 37.52 -0.49 9.10
N TRP A 115 37.13 -1.51 9.86
CA TRP A 115 35.92 -2.29 9.59
C TRP A 115 34.68 -1.41 9.58
N ASN A 116 34.50 -0.58 10.61
CA ASN A 116 33.35 0.30 10.72
C ASN A 116 33.32 1.32 9.57
N TYR A 117 34.47 1.92 9.25
CA TYR A 117 34.60 2.84 8.11
C TYR A 117 34.27 2.17 6.78
N THR A 118 34.76 0.96 6.52
CA THR A 118 34.58 0.27 5.23
C THR A 118 33.22 -0.40 5.06
N GLN A 119 32.50 -0.69 6.15
CA GLN A 119 31.24 -1.44 6.11
C GLN A 119 30.01 -0.65 6.54
N HIS A 120 30.19 0.49 7.23
CA HIS A 120 29.07 1.24 7.80
C HIS A 120 29.17 2.76 7.54
N SER A 121 30.27 3.26 6.95
CA SER A 121 30.38 4.66 6.58
C SER A 121 30.27 4.87 5.07
N ASN A 122 29.42 5.81 4.67
CA ASN A 122 29.33 6.27 3.29
C ASN A 122 30.64 6.90 2.79
N ASP A 123 31.45 7.45 3.70
CA ASP A 123 32.70 8.13 3.35
C ASP A 123 33.70 7.21 2.65
N PHE A 124 33.65 5.90 2.95
CA PHE A 124 34.46 4.93 2.23
C PHE A 124 34.08 4.89 0.74
N CYS A 125 32.77 4.83 0.45
CA CYS A 125 32.26 4.82 -0.91
C CYS A 125 32.54 6.16 -1.63
N VAL A 126 32.34 7.29 -0.95
CA VAL A 126 32.58 8.65 -1.49
C VAL A 126 34.08 8.96 -1.59
N GLY A 127 34.93 8.21 -0.89
CA GLY A 127 36.39 8.27 -1.06
C GLY A 127 36.82 7.96 -2.50
N CYS A 128 36.01 7.19 -3.24
CA CYS A 128 36.19 6.98 -4.67
C CYS A 128 35.59 8.15 -5.45
N HIS A 129 36.41 8.90 -6.20
CA HIS A 129 35.96 10.05 -7.00
C HIS A 129 34.79 9.72 -7.93
N ILE A 130 34.74 8.48 -8.42
CA ILE A 130 33.73 8.03 -9.36
C ILE A 130 32.33 7.95 -8.74
N MET A 131 32.24 7.85 -7.42
CA MET A 131 30.98 7.74 -6.70
C MET A 131 30.35 9.10 -6.39
N ASN A 132 31.07 10.22 -6.57
CA ASN A 132 30.57 11.55 -6.21
C ASN A 132 29.20 11.88 -6.85
N PRO A 133 28.99 11.72 -8.17
CA PRO A 133 27.69 12.07 -8.77
C PRO A 133 26.55 11.19 -8.28
N ALA A 134 26.80 9.92 -7.97
CA ALA A 134 25.78 9.01 -7.43
C ALA A 134 25.47 9.36 -5.97
N PHE A 135 26.50 9.63 -5.16
CA PHE A 135 26.34 10.00 -3.76
C PHE A 135 25.63 11.34 -3.58
N GLN A 136 25.97 12.36 -4.39
CA GLN A 136 25.29 13.65 -4.32
C GLN A 136 23.78 13.52 -4.54
N LYS A 137 23.38 12.69 -5.51
CA LYS A 137 21.95 12.44 -5.78
C LYS A 137 21.30 11.53 -4.73
N PHE A 138 22.07 10.65 -4.10
CA PHE A 138 21.60 9.82 -3.00
C PHE A 138 21.37 10.64 -1.73
N GLY A 139 22.31 11.51 -1.37
CA GLY A 139 22.27 12.38 -0.19
C GLY A 139 21.43 13.66 -0.38
N ASP A 140 20.89 13.90 -1.58
CA ASP A 140 19.97 15.00 -1.87
C ASP A 140 18.75 14.93 -0.93
N THR A 141 18.37 16.02 -0.28
CA THR A 141 17.25 16.03 0.68
C THR A 141 15.89 15.72 0.06
N THR A 142 15.76 15.83 -1.26
CA THR A 142 14.58 15.38 -2.02
C THR A 142 14.50 13.86 -2.14
N ASN A 143 15.64 13.16 -1.99
CA ASN A 143 15.73 11.71 -1.99
C ASN A 143 15.13 11.13 -0.70
N LYS A 144 14.17 10.21 -0.84
CA LYS A 144 13.53 9.55 0.31
C LYS A 144 14.48 8.65 1.11
N HIS A 145 15.63 8.30 0.53
CA HIS A 145 16.68 7.49 1.15
C HIS A 145 17.91 8.31 1.58
N ALA A 146 17.86 9.64 1.56
CA ALA A 146 19.01 10.50 1.92
C ALA A 146 19.57 10.26 3.33
N LYS A 147 18.78 9.65 4.21
CA LYS A 147 19.17 9.30 5.59
C LYS A 147 19.79 7.91 5.72
N LEU A 148 19.77 7.10 4.67
CA LEU A 148 20.36 5.76 4.68
C LEU A 148 21.85 5.81 4.37
N SER A 149 22.54 4.74 4.73
CA SER A 149 23.89 4.44 4.25
C SER A 149 23.83 3.73 2.89
N CYS A 150 24.85 3.95 2.04
CA CYS A 150 25.12 3.10 0.89
C CYS A 150 25.13 1.62 1.27
N HIS A 151 25.63 1.28 2.46
CA HIS A 151 25.71 -0.08 2.98
C HIS A 151 24.38 -0.67 3.44
N ASP A 152 23.36 0.15 3.68
CA ASP A 152 22.01 -0.36 3.95
C ASP A 152 21.44 -1.07 2.71
N CYS A 153 21.89 -0.67 1.52
CA CYS A 153 21.51 -1.27 0.23
C CYS A 153 22.59 -2.19 -0.34
N HIS A 154 23.87 -1.84 -0.13
CA HIS A 154 25.04 -2.51 -0.71
C HIS A 154 25.89 -3.17 0.35
N GLN A 155 25.42 -4.30 0.86
CA GLN A 155 26.26 -5.20 1.63
C GLN A 155 27.07 -6.09 0.69
N GLN A 156 28.38 -6.07 0.87
CA GLN A 156 29.30 -6.92 0.14
C GLN A 156 30.21 -7.65 1.12
N SER A 157 30.69 -8.83 0.73
CA SER A 157 31.63 -9.57 1.55
C SER A 157 32.95 -8.80 1.72
N LEU A 158 33.67 -9.08 2.80
CA LEU A 158 35.04 -8.58 3.04
C LEU A 158 35.95 -8.76 1.82
N TYR A 159 35.85 -9.92 1.16
CA TYR A 159 36.64 -10.22 -0.02
C TYR A 159 36.28 -9.30 -1.20
N ALA A 160 34.98 -9.04 -1.43
CA ALA A 160 34.53 -8.13 -2.47
C ALA A 160 34.97 -6.68 -2.20
N SER A 161 34.89 -6.21 -0.95
CA SER A 161 35.42 -4.91 -0.54
C SER A 161 36.93 -4.82 -0.74
N ALA A 162 37.69 -5.84 -0.30
CA ALA A 162 39.14 -5.88 -0.48
C ALA A 162 39.53 -5.88 -1.97
N ARG A 163 38.78 -6.62 -2.80
CA ARG A 163 38.97 -6.61 -4.26
C ARG A 163 38.66 -5.23 -4.85
N GLN A 164 37.62 -4.54 -4.41
CA GLN A 164 37.32 -3.18 -4.88
C GLN A 164 38.43 -2.19 -4.49
N VAL A 165 38.95 -2.27 -3.27
CA VAL A 165 40.12 -1.48 -2.85
C VAL A 165 41.31 -1.79 -3.74
N TYR A 166 41.59 -3.07 -4.01
CA TYR A 166 42.66 -3.47 -4.92
C TYR A 166 42.46 -2.87 -6.32
N LEU A 167 41.29 -3.05 -6.94
CA LEU A 167 41.00 -2.50 -8.27
C LEU A 167 41.11 -0.97 -8.29
N TRP A 168 40.71 -0.31 -7.20
CA TRP A 168 40.81 1.14 -7.10
C TRP A 168 42.25 1.62 -6.96
N VAL A 169 43.07 0.95 -6.14
CA VAL A 169 44.50 1.26 -6.00
C VAL A 169 45.27 0.88 -7.27
N ALA A 170 44.93 -0.26 -7.88
CA ALA A 170 45.72 -0.88 -8.94
C ALA A 170 45.31 -0.45 -10.37
N GLU A 171 44.01 -0.31 -10.63
CA GLU A 171 43.47 -0.07 -11.98
C GLU A 171 42.89 1.34 -12.15
N ARG A 172 42.49 2.02 -11.06
CA ARG A 172 41.92 3.39 -11.06
C ARG A 172 40.89 3.62 -12.19
N PRO A 173 39.80 2.84 -12.24
CA PRO A 173 38.85 2.94 -13.33
C PRO A 173 38.19 4.33 -13.39
N GLU A 174 38.14 4.92 -14.60
CA GLU A 174 37.47 6.20 -14.84
C GLU A 174 35.95 6.08 -15.01
N LYS A 175 35.46 4.84 -15.24
CA LYS A 175 34.04 4.55 -15.48
C LYS A 175 33.50 3.48 -14.55
N ILE A 176 32.30 3.70 -14.02
CA ILE A 176 31.60 2.71 -13.21
C ILE A 176 31.14 1.62 -14.18
N GLY A 177 31.47 0.37 -13.87
CA GLY A 177 30.88 -0.76 -14.57
C GLY A 177 29.37 -0.84 -14.35
N LYS A 178 28.75 -1.94 -14.77
CA LYS A 178 27.33 -2.18 -14.49
C LYS A 178 27.09 -2.13 -12.97
N HIS A 179 26.05 -1.39 -12.56
CA HIS A 179 25.67 -1.26 -11.15
C HIS A 179 25.54 -2.64 -10.48
N ALA A 180 26.00 -2.76 -9.24
CA ALA A 180 25.84 -3.99 -8.47
C ALA A 180 24.36 -4.35 -8.34
N LYS A 181 24.02 -5.63 -8.46
CA LYS A 181 22.65 -6.09 -8.27
C LYS A 181 22.27 -5.94 -6.79
N VAL A 182 21.17 -5.24 -6.52
CA VAL A 182 20.58 -5.18 -5.18
C VAL A 182 19.41 -6.16 -5.16
N PRO A 183 19.47 -7.24 -4.36
CA PRO A 183 18.36 -8.20 -4.29
C PRO A 183 17.17 -7.58 -3.57
N ASN A 184 15.94 -7.94 -3.98
CA ASN A 184 14.69 -7.39 -3.43
C ASN A 184 14.61 -7.52 -1.91
N LYS A 185 15.13 -8.62 -1.34
CA LYS A 185 15.16 -8.85 0.09
C LYS A 185 15.69 -7.66 0.89
N VAL A 186 16.68 -6.93 0.36
CA VAL A 186 17.24 -5.74 1.02
C VAL A 186 16.18 -4.64 1.10
N CYS A 187 15.51 -4.34 -0.01
CA CYS A 187 14.41 -3.38 -0.06
C CYS A 187 13.25 -3.86 0.84
N GLU A 188 12.88 -5.13 0.75
CA GLU A 188 11.79 -5.74 1.52
C GLU A 188 12.00 -5.66 3.03
N THR A 189 13.25 -5.69 3.52
CA THR A 189 13.53 -5.52 4.95
C THR A 189 12.99 -4.20 5.53
N CYS A 190 12.85 -3.17 4.69
CA CYS A 190 12.32 -1.87 5.05
C CYS A 190 10.91 -1.64 4.49
N HIS A 191 10.67 -2.03 3.24
CA HIS A 191 9.43 -1.75 2.51
C HIS A 191 8.33 -2.79 2.69
N VAL A 192 8.65 -3.97 3.25
CA VAL A 192 7.67 -5.06 3.44
C VAL A 192 7.63 -5.52 4.90
N THR A 193 8.79 -5.76 5.53
CA THR A 193 8.84 -6.38 6.87
C THR A 193 8.78 -5.41 8.04
N LYS A 194 9.12 -4.12 7.85
CA LYS A 194 8.95 -3.13 8.92
C LYS A 194 7.47 -2.78 8.99
N ASP A 195 6.81 -3.38 9.99
CA ASP A 195 5.38 -3.39 10.30
C ASP A 195 4.79 -1.99 10.53
N THR A 196 4.81 -1.16 9.50
CA THR A 196 4.05 0.08 9.45
C THR A 196 3.00 -0.08 8.36
N ALA A 197 1.76 0.34 8.65
CA ALA A 197 0.66 0.29 7.69
C ALA A 197 1.04 0.93 6.33
N THR A 198 1.90 1.95 6.35
CA THR A 198 2.44 2.62 5.16
C THR A 198 3.24 1.69 4.23
N TRP A 199 3.98 0.73 4.77
CA TRP A 199 4.83 -0.17 3.98
C TRP A 199 4.08 -1.35 3.40
N GLN A 200 3.14 -1.92 4.17
CA GLN A 200 2.18 -2.89 3.64
C GLN A 200 1.36 -2.29 2.49
N ARG A 201 1.02 -0.99 2.57
CA ARG A 201 0.33 -0.27 1.50
C ARG A 201 1.11 -0.30 0.18
N VAL A 202 2.42 -0.03 0.19
CA VAL A 202 3.24 0.02 -1.04
C VAL A 202 3.21 -1.30 -1.79
N ALA A 203 3.43 -2.42 -1.08
CA ALA A 203 3.35 -3.75 -1.66
C ALA A 203 1.95 -4.08 -2.20
N SER A 204 0.90 -3.51 -1.60
CA SER A 204 -0.49 -3.73 -2.01
C SER A 204 -0.97 -2.86 -3.18
N THR A 205 -0.13 -1.97 -3.72
CA THR A 205 -0.54 -1.10 -4.84
C THR A 205 -0.65 -1.87 -6.16
N ALA A 206 -1.52 -1.39 -7.06
CA ALA A 206 -1.87 -2.06 -8.31
C ALA A 206 -0.66 -2.45 -9.15
N GLY A 207 0.28 -1.52 -9.30
CA GLY A 207 1.50 -1.73 -10.07
C GLY A 207 2.41 -2.79 -9.47
N HIS A 208 2.67 -2.69 -8.17
CA HIS A 208 3.53 -3.65 -7.47
C HIS A 208 2.94 -5.06 -7.54
N ARG A 209 1.64 -5.22 -7.29
CA ARG A 209 1.00 -6.55 -7.34
C ARG A 209 1.06 -7.17 -8.72
N VAL A 210 0.75 -6.39 -9.77
CA VAL A 210 0.79 -6.90 -11.15
C VAL A 210 2.19 -7.36 -11.57
N HIS A 211 3.24 -6.68 -11.11
CA HIS A 211 4.61 -6.97 -11.53
C HIS A 211 5.32 -7.98 -10.62
N LEU A 212 5.15 -7.87 -9.29
CA LEU A 212 5.84 -8.70 -8.30
C LEU A 212 5.12 -10.03 -8.04
N GLU A 213 3.79 -10.09 -8.15
CA GLU A 213 3.01 -11.34 -8.01
C GLU A 213 2.81 -12.06 -9.36
N SER A 214 3.51 -11.63 -10.41
CA SER A 214 3.40 -12.25 -11.72
C SER A 214 4.12 -13.60 -11.76
N ASP A 215 3.46 -14.60 -12.32
CA ASP A 215 4.02 -15.91 -12.66
C ASP A 215 4.69 -15.92 -14.05
N SER A 216 4.61 -14.81 -14.79
CA SER A 216 5.26 -14.66 -16.09
C SER A 216 6.77 -14.82 -15.96
N SER A 217 7.36 -15.62 -16.84
CA SER A 217 8.82 -15.79 -16.91
C SER A 217 9.56 -14.47 -17.15
N ALA A 218 8.90 -13.49 -17.78
CA ALA A 218 9.46 -12.15 -18.01
C ALA A 218 9.57 -11.32 -16.72
N LEU A 219 8.76 -11.62 -15.70
CA LEU A 219 8.67 -10.85 -14.46
C LEU A 219 9.19 -11.61 -13.23
N LYS A 220 9.38 -12.93 -13.32
CA LYS A 220 9.85 -13.80 -12.22
C LYS A 220 11.10 -13.32 -11.48
N ASN A 221 11.94 -12.50 -12.12
CA ASN A 221 13.17 -11.97 -11.56
C ASN A 221 13.23 -10.44 -11.54
N ILE A 222 12.07 -9.77 -11.61
CA ILE A 222 12.04 -8.30 -11.56
C ILE A 222 12.56 -7.83 -10.21
N GLN A 223 13.50 -6.88 -10.23
CA GLN A 223 14.07 -6.33 -9.01
C GLN A 223 13.43 -4.98 -8.68
N CYS A 224 13.33 -4.63 -7.39
CA CYS A 224 12.85 -3.29 -6.98
C CYS A 224 13.67 -2.19 -7.69
N VAL A 225 14.98 -2.40 -7.81
CA VAL A 225 15.90 -1.49 -8.50
C VAL A 225 15.78 -1.54 -10.03
N THR A 226 15.06 -2.49 -10.62
CA THR A 226 14.74 -2.45 -12.06
C THR A 226 13.80 -1.29 -12.36
N CYS A 227 12.84 -1.01 -11.46
CA CYS A 227 11.89 0.09 -11.60
C CYS A 227 12.38 1.35 -10.88
N HIS A 228 12.88 1.21 -9.66
CA HIS A 228 13.30 2.35 -8.83
C HIS A 228 14.78 2.70 -8.95
N GLY A 229 15.60 1.94 -9.68
CA GLY A 229 17.06 2.13 -9.68
C GLY A 229 17.52 3.49 -10.20
N VAL A 230 16.79 4.05 -11.17
CA VAL A 230 17.03 5.43 -11.61
C VAL A 230 16.56 6.41 -10.53
N GLU A 231 15.39 6.17 -9.92
CA GLU A 231 14.84 7.01 -8.85
C GLU A 231 15.74 7.06 -7.61
N LEU A 232 16.33 5.93 -7.17
CA LEU A 232 17.20 5.84 -5.99
C LEU A 232 18.41 6.78 -6.05
N HIS A 233 18.89 7.10 -7.26
CA HIS A 233 20.00 8.03 -7.50
C HIS A 233 19.62 9.19 -8.45
N ARG A 234 18.36 9.39 -8.85
CA ARG A 234 17.87 10.46 -9.74
C ARG A 234 16.34 10.43 -9.75
N PHE A 235 15.70 11.19 -8.87
CA PHE A 235 14.24 11.21 -8.66
C PHE A 235 13.43 11.89 -9.78
N ALA A 236 13.60 11.45 -11.02
CA ALA A 236 12.64 11.70 -12.07
C ALA A 236 12.23 10.34 -12.64
N SER A 237 10.96 9.98 -12.45
CA SER A 237 10.36 8.89 -13.19
C SER A 237 10.50 9.22 -14.67
N VAL A 238 11.28 8.43 -15.39
CA VAL A 238 11.50 8.61 -16.82
C VAL A 238 10.72 7.53 -17.54
N ASN A 239 10.02 7.87 -18.64
CA ASN A 239 9.21 6.93 -19.46
C ASN A 239 10.00 5.67 -19.84
N GLU A 240 11.28 5.91 -19.94
CA GLU A 240 12.41 5.02 -20.04
C GLU A 240 12.37 3.83 -19.07
N THR A 241 11.93 3.94 -17.82
CA THR A 241 11.94 2.81 -16.88
C THR A 241 11.10 1.62 -17.37
N CYS A 242 9.91 1.89 -17.92
CA CYS A 242 8.97 0.86 -18.37
C CYS A 242 9.40 0.26 -19.73
N GLY A 243 9.91 1.10 -20.64
CA GLY A 243 10.33 0.69 -21.99
C GLY A 243 11.79 0.22 -22.11
N GLN A 244 12.75 0.89 -21.47
CA GLN A 244 14.19 0.57 -21.56
C GLN A 244 14.56 -0.75 -20.88
N SER A 245 13.81 -1.17 -19.87
CA SER A 245 14.02 -2.47 -19.23
C SER A 245 13.70 -3.63 -20.19
N GLY A 246 13.16 -3.35 -21.38
CA GLY A 246 12.74 -4.35 -22.36
C GLY A 246 11.48 -5.10 -21.95
N CYS A 247 10.83 -4.68 -20.85
CA CYS A 247 9.62 -5.29 -20.33
C CYS A 247 8.39 -4.95 -21.18
N HIS A 248 8.31 -3.71 -21.68
CA HIS A 248 7.26 -3.26 -22.59
C HIS A 248 7.86 -2.83 -23.92
N LYS A 249 7.23 -3.23 -25.02
CA LYS A 249 7.66 -2.84 -26.37
C LYS A 249 7.29 -1.38 -26.62
N ALA A 250 8.01 -0.71 -27.53
CA ALA A 250 7.67 0.66 -27.94
C ALA A 250 6.22 0.79 -28.45
N SER A 251 5.68 -0.24 -29.10
CA SER A 251 4.28 -0.30 -29.54
C SER A 251 3.27 -0.37 -28.39
N GLU A 252 3.73 -0.69 -27.18
CA GLU A 252 2.91 -0.79 -25.95
C GLU A 252 3.08 0.43 -25.05
N THR A 253 4.19 1.18 -25.18
CA THR A 253 4.46 2.36 -24.36
C THR A 253 4.19 3.68 -25.08
N ASN A 254 4.35 3.74 -26.41
CA ASN A 254 4.14 4.97 -27.16
C ASN A 254 2.64 5.27 -27.28
N ILE A 255 2.26 6.53 -27.11
CA ILE A 255 0.88 6.97 -27.38
C ILE A 255 0.72 7.13 -28.90
N ALA A 256 -0.29 6.50 -29.49
CA ALA A 256 -0.63 6.60 -30.90
C ALA A 256 -1.85 7.50 -31.15
N LEU A 257 -2.52 7.96 -30.09
CA LEU A 257 -3.81 8.64 -30.17
C LEU A 257 -3.68 10.12 -30.58
N GLY A 258 -4.03 10.42 -31.84
CA GLY A 258 -4.17 11.79 -32.35
C GLY A 258 -2.97 12.68 -32.02
N LYS A 259 -3.23 13.94 -31.60
CA LYS A 259 -2.15 14.88 -31.20
C LYS A 259 -1.41 14.47 -29.91
N MET A 260 -1.93 13.52 -29.12
CA MET A 260 -1.22 13.03 -27.94
C MET A 260 -0.02 12.15 -28.33
N SER A 261 0.04 11.64 -29.57
CA SER A 261 1.23 10.92 -30.04
C SER A 261 2.46 11.83 -30.18
N GLU A 262 2.25 13.15 -30.23
CA GLU A 262 3.32 14.14 -30.23
C GLU A 262 3.75 14.52 -28.79
N GLN A 263 2.99 14.10 -27.78
CA GLN A 263 3.28 14.37 -26.37
C GLN A 263 4.10 13.22 -25.77
N THR A 264 5.39 13.20 -26.07
CA THR A 264 6.32 12.16 -25.60
C THR A 264 6.74 12.30 -24.14
N ASP A 265 6.39 13.42 -23.50
CA ASP A 265 6.88 13.76 -22.15
C ASP A 265 5.97 13.23 -21.02
N LEU A 266 4.81 12.68 -21.35
CA LEU A 266 3.88 12.12 -20.35
C LEU A 266 4.40 10.80 -19.79
N HIS A 267 4.43 10.68 -18.47
CA HIS A 267 4.84 9.44 -17.81
C HIS A 267 3.74 8.39 -17.82
N CYS A 268 4.12 7.11 -17.92
CA CYS A 268 3.17 6.00 -17.94
C CYS A 268 2.24 6.04 -16.72
N ILE A 269 2.77 6.44 -15.55
CA ILE A 269 1.99 6.53 -14.30
C ILE A 269 0.99 7.70 -14.27
N SER A 270 1.07 8.64 -15.22
CA SER A 270 0.07 9.69 -15.38
C SER A 270 -1.25 9.14 -15.91
N CYS A 271 -1.21 8.00 -16.61
CA CYS A 271 -2.39 7.31 -17.12
C CYS A 271 -2.66 6.00 -16.38
N HIS A 272 -1.62 5.28 -15.99
CA HIS A 272 -1.73 4.03 -15.26
C HIS A 272 -1.57 4.30 -13.77
N ALA A 273 -2.64 4.11 -12.99
CA ALA A 273 -2.65 4.37 -11.55
C ALA A 273 -1.80 3.34 -10.77
N PHE A 274 -0.48 3.34 -10.99
CA PHE A 274 0.47 2.35 -10.50
C PHE A 274 0.46 2.25 -8.98
N THR A 275 0.30 3.39 -8.31
CA THR A 275 0.25 3.51 -6.84
C THR A 275 -1.16 3.48 -6.28
N ALA A 276 -2.18 3.15 -7.08
CA ALA A 276 -3.54 2.98 -6.57
C ALA A 276 -3.59 1.78 -5.62
N ASP A 277 -4.28 1.96 -4.51
CA ASP A 277 -4.48 0.90 -3.54
C ASP A 277 -5.39 -0.19 -4.11
N VAL A 278 -5.07 -1.45 -3.82
CA VAL A 278 -5.91 -2.59 -4.15
C VAL A 278 -6.21 -3.33 -2.85
N PRO A 279 -7.45 -3.79 -2.61
CA PRO A 279 -7.75 -4.59 -1.43
C PRO A 279 -6.78 -5.77 -1.30
N LEU A 280 -6.35 -6.10 -0.07
CA LEU A 280 -5.38 -7.17 0.18
C LEU A 280 -5.84 -8.54 -0.37
N LEU A 281 -7.16 -8.77 -0.40
CA LEU A 281 -7.77 -9.98 -0.94
C LEU A 281 -8.07 -9.91 -2.45
N ALA A 282 -7.81 -8.78 -3.11
CA ALA A 282 -8.03 -8.67 -4.54
C ALA A 282 -7.09 -9.63 -5.28
N THR A 283 -7.50 -10.16 -6.42
CA THR A 283 -6.60 -10.99 -7.24
C THR A 283 -5.64 -10.10 -8.04
N ARG A 284 -4.58 -10.70 -8.59
CA ARG A 284 -3.70 -9.98 -9.53
C ARG A 284 -4.47 -9.40 -10.71
N ASP A 285 -5.46 -10.11 -11.23
CA ASP A 285 -6.29 -9.63 -12.35
C ASP A 285 -7.15 -8.43 -11.95
N SER A 286 -7.64 -8.40 -10.71
CA SER A 286 -8.31 -7.22 -10.14
C SER A 286 -7.35 -6.04 -10.04
N ALA A 287 -6.11 -6.26 -9.57
CA ALA A 287 -5.07 -5.22 -9.52
C ALA A 287 -4.72 -4.70 -10.93
N ARG A 288 -4.66 -5.59 -11.93
CA ARG A 288 -4.48 -5.21 -13.33
C ARG A 288 -5.61 -4.31 -13.83
N GLY A 289 -6.86 -4.61 -13.43
CA GLY A 289 -8.01 -3.76 -13.75
C GLY A 289 -7.93 -2.35 -13.17
N THR A 290 -7.21 -2.15 -12.06
CA THR A 290 -6.94 -0.83 -11.47
C THR A 290 -5.88 -0.04 -12.24
N LEU A 291 -4.99 -0.70 -12.97
CA LEU A 291 -4.01 -0.03 -13.85
C LEU A 291 -4.63 0.49 -15.16
N VAL A 292 -5.85 0.07 -15.49
CA VAL A 292 -6.54 0.54 -16.70
C VAL A 292 -7.00 1.98 -16.46
N PRO A 293 -6.57 2.96 -17.28
CA PRO A 293 -6.95 4.36 -17.09
C PRO A 293 -8.46 4.53 -17.11
N GLY A 294 -8.99 5.24 -16.12
CA GLY A 294 -10.38 5.63 -16.03
C GLY A 294 -10.60 7.07 -16.46
N GLN A 295 -11.80 7.55 -16.17
CA GLN A 295 -12.22 8.91 -16.49
C GLN A 295 -11.30 9.94 -15.84
N THR A 296 -10.90 9.73 -14.59
CA THR A 296 -10.03 10.66 -13.87
C THR A 296 -8.72 10.89 -14.62
N GLU A 297 -8.05 9.82 -15.03
CA GLU A 297 -6.77 9.92 -15.75
C GLU A 297 -6.97 10.44 -17.18
N CYS A 298 -7.99 9.97 -17.89
CA CYS A 298 -8.24 10.38 -19.28
C CYS A 298 -8.73 11.83 -19.40
N LEU A 299 -9.56 12.30 -18.47
CA LEU A 299 -10.10 13.65 -18.46
C LEU A 299 -9.20 14.65 -17.73
N ALA A 300 -8.15 14.23 -17.00
CA ALA A 300 -7.19 15.16 -16.39
C ALA A 300 -6.50 16.06 -17.44
N CYS A 301 -6.45 15.63 -18.71
CA CYS A 301 -5.94 16.44 -19.80
C CYS A 301 -7.00 17.37 -20.39
N HIS A 302 -6.69 18.68 -20.46
CA HIS A 302 -7.61 19.76 -20.82
C HIS A 302 -8.39 19.59 -22.16
N LYS A 303 -7.88 18.78 -23.10
CA LYS A 303 -8.55 18.58 -24.39
C LYS A 303 -9.72 17.59 -24.30
N MET A 304 -9.69 16.61 -23.39
CA MET A 304 -10.74 15.59 -23.30
C MET A 304 -11.97 16.07 -22.56
N GLN A 305 -11.83 16.84 -21.48
CA GLN A 305 -12.98 17.45 -20.79
C GLN A 305 -13.83 18.30 -21.73
N LYS A 306 -13.19 19.08 -22.62
CA LYS A 306 -13.91 19.93 -23.57
C LYS A 306 -14.66 19.12 -24.64
N VAL A 307 -14.11 17.99 -25.08
CA VAL A 307 -14.71 17.14 -26.12
C VAL A 307 -15.81 16.24 -25.55
N LEU A 308 -15.71 15.90 -24.27
CA LEU A 308 -16.63 15.03 -23.55
C LEU A 308 -17.37 15.79 -22.44
N ALA A 309 -17.78 17.02 -22.70
CA ALA A 309 -18.45 17.88 -21.71
C ALA A 309 -19.75 17.25 -21.17
N ASP A 310 -20.40 16.43 -21.99
CA ASP A 310 -21.65 15.73 -21.66
C ASP A 310 -21.43 14.28 -21.17
N PHE A 311 -20.17 13.84 -21.00
CA PHE A 311 -19.89 12.50 -20.49
C PHE A 311 -20.29 12.38 -19.03
N ASP A 312 -21.10 11.38 -18.74
CA ASP A 312 -21.60 11.08 -17.41
C ASP A 312 -21.22 9.64 -17.05
N GLU A 313 -20.33 9.49 -16.07
CA GLU A 313 -19.84 8.19 -15.58
C GLU A 313 -20.99 7.27 -15.18
N ALA A 314 -22.04 7.84 -14.57
CA ALA A 314 -23.19 7.08 -14.10
C ALA A 314 -24.02 6.49 -15.26
N LYS A 315 -23.84 7.01 -16.48
CA LYS A 315 -24.48 6.50 -17.70
C LYS A 315 -23.59 5.56 -18.50
N ASP A 316 -22.29 5.51 -18.22
CA ASP A 316 -21.38 4.55 -18.84
C ASP A 316 -21.50 3.20 -18.13
N PRO A 317 -21.89 2.11 -18.82
CA PRO A 317 -22.10 0.81 -18.18
C PRO A 317 -20.78 0.16 -17.71
N HIS A 318 -19.64 0.77 -18.03
CA HIS A 318 -18.31 0.34 -17.62
C HIS A 318 -17.74 1.15 -16.45
N GLY A 319 -18.51 2.10 -15.90
CA GLY A 319 -18.11 2.93 -14.76
C GLY A 319 -16.91 3.81 -15.05
N GLY A 320 -16.87 4.44 -16.22
CA GLY A 320 -15.82 5.39 -16.58
C GLY A 320 -14.46 4.79 -16.86
N LYS A 321 -14.32 3.46 -16.97
CA LYS A 321 -13.04 2.79 -17.24
C LYS A 321 -12.66 2.86 -18.72
N CYS A 322 -12.35 4.08 -19.19
CA CYS A 322 -12.08 4.40 -20.59
C CYS A 322 -11.09 3.43 -21.25
N GLY A 323 -10.02 3.05 -20.54
CA GLY A 323 -8.96 2.16 -21.01
C GLY A 323 -9.43 0.74 -21.39
N THR A 324 -10.63 0.34 -20.97
CA THR A 324 -11.22 -0.97 -21.31
C THR A 324 -11.57 -1.06 -22.79
N CYS A 325 -12.03 0.07 -23.36
CA CYS A 325 -12.44 0.16 -24.76
C CYS A 325 -11.41 0.95 -25.59
N HIS A 326 -10.80 1.97 -24.97
CA HIS A 326 -9.83 2.84 -25.58
C HIS A 326 -8.41 2.39 -25.24
N ASN A 327 -7.63 2.04 -26.26
CA ASN A 327 -6.21 1.78 -26.08
C ASN A 327 -5.41 2.90 -26.75
N PRO A 328 -4.92 3.89 -25.99
CA PRO A 328 -4.22 5.05 -26.56
C PRO A 328 -2.88 4.68 -27.21
N HIS A 329 -2.35 3.47 -26.96
CA HIS A 329 -1.11 3.00 -27.56
C HIS A 329 -1.31 2.38 -28.95
N LEU A 330 -2.52 1.91 -29.25
CA LEU A 330 -2.84 1.24 -30.52
C LEU A 330 -3.80 2.05 -31.40
N GLN A 331 -4.75 2.74 -30.78
CA GLN A 331 -5.84 3.40 -31.48
C GLN A 331 -5.46 4.83 -31.84
N LYS A 332 -5.40 5.10 -33.15
CA LYS A 332 -5.11 6.45 -33.66
C LYS A 332 -6.33 7.37 -33.68
N THR A 333 -7.53 6.80 -33.66
CA THR A 333 -8.81 7.52 -33.78
C THR A 333 -9.86 6.93 -32.85
N ALA A 334 -10.86 7.73 -32.47
CA ALA A 334 -11.99 7.27 -31.65
C ALA A 334 -12.78 6.13 -32.34
N ALA A 335 -12.91 6.18 -33.67
CA ALA A 335 -13.57 5.12 -34.45
C ALA A 335 -12.84 3.76 -34.34
N ALA A 336 -11.53 3.75 -34.11
CA ALA A 336 -10.78 2.50 -33.92
C ALA A 336 -11.18 1.77 -32.63
N ALA A 337 -11.69 2.50 -31.61
CA ALA A 337 -12.18 1.91 -30.37
C ALA A 337 -13.43 1.06 -30.56
N VAL A 338 -14.23 1.30 -31.59
CA VAL A 338 -15.45 0.50 -31.88
C VAL A 338 -15.12 -0.97 -32.07
N LYS A 339 -13.94 -1.29 -32.61
CA LYS A 339 -13.50 -2.66 -32.82
C LYS A 339 -13.29 -3.41 -31.49
N SER A 340 -12.92 -2.70 -30.41
CA SER A 340 -12.73 -3.35 -29.12
C SER A 340 -14.05 -3.79 -28.50
N CYS A 341 -15.18 -3.12 -28.78
CA CYS A 341 -16.49 -3.51 -28.25
C CYS A 341 -16.84 -4.97 -28.57
N ALA A 342 -16.58 -5.42 -29.80
CA ALA A 342 -16.85 -6.80 -30.22
C ALA A 342 -15.68 -7.76 -29.94
N MET A 343 -14.43 -7.27 -30.01
CA MET A 343 -13.23 -8.12 -29.91
C MET A 343 -12.72 -8.32 -28.48
N ALA A 344 -13.07 -7.46 -27.52
CA ALA A 344 -12.62 -7.54 -26.13
C ALA A 344 -13.30 -8.66 -25.32
N GLY A 345 -14.14 -9.49 -25.95
CA GLY A 345 -14.83 -10.60 -25.29
C GLY A 345 -16.06 -10.17 -24.48
N CYS A 346 -16.13 -8.91 -24.02
CA CYS A 346 -17.23 -8.39 -23.19
C CYS A 346 -18.62 -8.48 -23.84
N HIS A 347 -18.68 -8.36 -25.17
CA HIS A 347 -19.91 -8.53 -25.95
C HIS A 347 -19.80 -9.68 -26.95
N ALA A 348 -18.96 -10.69 -26.72
CA ALA A 348 -18.73 -11.76 -27.70
C ALA A 348 -20.02 -12.51 -28.12
N ASN A 349 -21.01 -12.57 -27.22
CA ASN A 349 -22.31 -13.19 -27.42
C ASN A 349 -23.40 -12.22 -27.93
N TRP A 350 -23.02 -11.06 -28.49
CA TRP A 350 -24.01 -10.09 -28.97
C TRP A 350 -24.98 -10.70 -29.98
N ARG A 351 -24.56 -11.73 -30.73
CA ARG A 351 -25.40 -12.46 -31.70
C ARG A 351 -26.55 -13.23 -31.07
N ASP A 352 -26.43 -13.57 -29.79
CA ASP A 352 -27.43 -14.34 -29.05
C ASP A 352 -28.52 -13.44 -28.47
N ASN A 353 -28.33 -12.12 -28.53
CA ASN A 353 -29.35 -11.18 -28.10
C ASN A 353 -30.55 -11.24 -29.06
N PRO A 354 -31.79 -11.48 -28.57
CA PRO A 354 -32.99 -11.57 -29.39
C PRO A 354 -33.29 -10.33 -30.26
N PHE A 355 -32.72 -9.17 -29.94
CA PHE A 355 -32.82 -7.98 -30.78
C PHE A 355 -31.86 -8.00 -31.98
N HIS A 356 -30.82 -8.84 -31.96
CA HIS A 356 -29.82 -8.97 -33.03
C HIS A 356 -30.03 -10.18 -33.95
N VAL A 357 -30.95 -11.10 -33.63
CA VAL A 357 -31.11 -12.36 -34.38
C VAL A 357 -31.87 -12.24 -35.71
N GLY A 358 -32.60 -11.15 -35.93
CA GLY A 358 -33.35 -10.92 -37.18
C GLY A 358 -32.41 -10.76 -38.38
N ALA A 359 -32.80 -11.27 -39.56
CA ALA A 359 -31.94 -11.27 -40.76
C ALA A 359 -31.40 -9.87 -41.13
N SER A 360 -32.25 -8.84 -41.05
CA SER A 360 -31.85 -7.45 -41.30
C SER A 360 -30.90 -6.91 -40.23
N HIS A 361 -31.09 -7.27 -38.97
CA HIS A 361 -30.19 -6.87 -37.89
C HIS A 361 -28.85 -7.59 -37.99
N LYS A 362 -28.81 -8.89 -38.30
CA LYS A 362 -27.58 -9.66 -38.53
C LYS A 362 -26.64 -9.03 -39.56
N GLN A 363 -27.19 -8.41 -40.61
CA GLN A 363 -26.41 -7.74 -41.66
C GLN A 363 -25.69 -6.48 -41.17
N ILE A 364 -26.25 -5.77 -40.19
CA ILE A 364 -25.69 -4.53 -39.64
C ILE A 364 -25.12 -4.68 -38.24
N ALA A 365 -25.29 -5.82 -37.57
CA ALA A 365 -25.00 -5.94 -36.15
C ALA A 365 -23.51 -6.01 -35.79
N SER A 366 -22.61 -6.15 -36.79
CA SER A 366 -21.18 -5.87 -36.61
C SER A 366 -20.86 -4.36 -36.66
N GLN A 367 -21.81 -3.52 -37.03
CA GLN A 367 -21.74 -2.05 -37.04
C GLN A 367 -22.48 -1.51 -35.82
N CYS A 368 -22.00 -1.85 -34.62
CA CYS A 368 -22.69 -1.56 -33.35
C CYS A 368 -23.15 -0.10 -33.23
N LEU A 369 -22.34 0.85 -33.76
CA LEU A 369 -22.63 2.29 -33.69
C LEU A 369 -23.82 2.75 -34.53
N THR A 370 -24.34 1.92 -35.43
CA THR A 370 -25.57 2.24 -36.17
C THR A 370 -26.77 2.36 -35.22
N CYS A 371 -26.74 1.64 -34.08
CA CYS A 371 -27.82 1.62 -33.11
C CYS A 371 -27.36 2.05 -31.71
N HIS A 372 -26.10 1.80 -31.34
CA HIS A 372 -25.57 2.14 -30.03
C HIS A 372 -24.82 3.47 -30.07
N VAL A 373 -25.24 4.40 -29.23
CA VAL A 373 -24.45 5.59 -28.91
C VAL A 373 -23.29 5.16 -27.98
N PRO A 374 -22.03 5.48 -28.30
CA PRO A 374 -20.91 5.22 -27.39
C PRO A 374 -21.14 5.82 -26.00
N HIS A 375 -20.71 5.12 -24.96
CA HIS A 375 -20.86 5.51 -23.54
C HIS A 375 -22.30 5.62 -23.02
N ALA A 376 -23.30 5.15 -23.78
CA ALA A 376 -24.66 4.98 -23.27
C ALA A 376 -24.87 3.55 -22.75
N ALA A 377 -25.38 3.40 -21.52
CA ALA A 377 -25.63 2.11 -20.88
C ALA A 377 -26.55 1.18 -21.68
N LYS A 378 -27.50 1.73 -22.44
CA LYS A 378 -28.48 1.00 -23.25
C LYS A 378 -28.91 1.85 -24.45
N VAL A 379 -29.34 1.19 -25.52
CA VAL A 379 -30.19 1.84 -26.55
C VAL A 379 -31.54 2.11 -25.90
N ASP A 380 -32.05 3.34 -25.96
CA ASP A 380 -33.40 3.59 -25.50
C ASP A 380 -34.36 2.84 -26.44
N ALA A 381 -35.33 2.11 -25.87
CA ALA A 381 -36.30 1.38 -26.70
C ALA A 381 -37.10 2.33 -27.61
N SER A 382 -37.25 3.60 -27.22
CA SER A 382 -37.84 4.64 -28.07
C SER A 382 -36.97 5.02 -29.28
N ASP A 383 -35.65 4.85 -29.20
CA ASP A 383 -34.74 5.05 -30.34
C ASP A 383 -34.97 3.98 -31.44
N CYS A 384 -35.44 2.79 -31.04
CA CYS A 384 -35.75 1.70 -31.96
C CYS A 384 -36.98 2.04 -32.82
N GLU A 385 -38.00 2.67 -32.23
CA GLU A 385 -39.20 3.12 -32.95
C GLU A 385 -38.88 4.19 -33.98
N GLY A 386 -38.08 5.21 -33.62
CA GLY A 386 -37.65 6.26 -34.54
C GLY A 386 -36.89 5.70 -35.75
N CYS A 387 -35.96 4.78 -35.53
CA CYS A 387 -35.24 4.09 -36.60
C CYS A 387 -36.18 3.27 -37.50
N HIS A 388 -37.08 2.48 -36.90
CA HIS A 388 -38.03 1.67 -37.66
C HIS A 388 -39.04 2.51 -38.46
N LEU A 389 -39.49 3.65 -37.93
CA LEU A 389 -40.32 4.62 -38.65
C LEU A 389 -39.58 5.21 -39.85
N SER A 390 -38.30 5.55 -39.68
CA SER A 390 -37.43 6.05 -40.76
C SER A 390 -37.18 5.00 -41.86
N VAL A 391 -36.98 3.73 -41.49
CA VAL A 391 -36.84 2.63 -42.46
C VAL A 391 -38.16 2.40 -43.21
N ARG A 392 -39.31 2.46 -42.52
CA ARG A 392 -40.63 2.35 -43.15
C ARG A 392 -40.92 3.48 -44.12
N SER A 393 -40.50 4.71 -43.82
CA SER A 393 -40.74 5.87 -44.69
C SER A 393 -39.86 5.87 -45.95
N ARG A 394 -38.72 5.17 -45.94
CA ARG A 394 -37.73 5.17 -47.03
C ARG A 394 -37.76 3.95 -47.95
N GLY A 395 -38.62 2.94 -47.73
CA GLY A 395 -38.58 1.74 -48.57
C GLY A 395 -39.73 0.74 -48.44
N ARG A 396 -39.59 -0.40 -49.14
CA ARG A 396 -40.57 -1.52 -49.13
C ARG A 396 -40.53 -2.36 -47.85
N LEU A 397 -39.49 -2.23 -47.02
CA LEU A 397 -39.39 -2.94 -45.75
C LEU A 397 -40.38 -2.34 -44.76
N ARG A 398 -41.24 -3.19 -44.18
CA ARG A 398 -42.22 -2.80 -43.17
C ARG A 398 -41.84 -3.44 -41.83
N PRO A 399 -40.76 -2.98 -41.16
CA PRO A 399 -40.45 -3.47 -39.83
C PRO A 399 -41.66 -3.25 -38.89
N PRO A 400 -41.88 -4.16 -37.94
CA PRO A 400 -43.08 -4.16 -37.10
C PRO A 400 -43.15 -2.89 -36.23
N LEU A 401 -44.33 -2.27 -36.18
CA LEU A 401 -44.71 -1.17 -35.28
C LEU A 401 -46.19 -1.34 -34.85
N PRO A 402 -46.57 -0.96 -33.60
CA PRO A 402 -45.66 -0.53 -32.54
C PRO A 402 -44.77 -1.69 -32.09
N PHE A 403 -43.56 -1.40 -31.62
CA PHE A 403 -42.77 -2.41 -30.92
C PHE A 403 -43.55 -2.84 -29.68
N ASP A 404 -44.19 -4.01 -29.74
CA ASP A 404 -44.68 -4.67 -28.53
C ASP A 404 -43.46 -5.22 -27.78
N THR A 405 -42.77 -4.32 -27.07
CA THR A 405 -41.62 -4.63 -26.20
C THR A 405 -42.00 -5.74 -25.23
N THR A 406 -43.26 -5.79 -24.79
CA THR A 406 -43.83 -6.85 -23.95
C THR A 406 -43.78 -8.23 -24.62
N LYS A 407 -44.15 -8.34 -25.90
CA LYS A 407 -44.12 -9.60 -26.66
C LYS A 407 -42.70 -10.05 -27.04
N ALA A 408 -41.82 -9.09 -27.34
CA ALA A 408 -40.40 -9.38 -27.56
C ALA A 408 -39.74 -9.93 -26.28
N LEU A 409 -40.05 -9.35 -25.11
CA LEU A 409 -39.55 -9.80 -23.81
C LEU A 409 -40.16 -11.14 -23.35
N ARG A 410 -41.43 -11.44 -23.65
CA ARG A 410 -42.06 -12.74 -23.37
C ARG A 410 -41.44 -13.92 -24.13
N ARG A 411 -40.92 -13.71 -25.35
CA ARG A 411 -40.24 -14.76 -26.12
C ARG A 411 -38.89 -15.16 -25.51
N VAL A 412 -38.20 -14.24 -24.84
CA VAL A 412 -36.93 -14.53 -24.16
C VAL A 412 -37.16 -15.45 -22.95
N GLY A 413 -38.25 -15.25 -22.22
CA GLY A 413 -38.61 -16.07 -21.04
C GLY A 413 -39.19 -17.46 -21.34
N THR A 414 -39.48 -17.78 -22.61
CA THR A 414 -40.07 -19.06 -23.03
C THR A 414 -39.09 -19.96 -23.78
N THR A 415 -37.85 -19.50 -24.02
CA THR A 415 -36.82 -20.35 -24.61
C THR A 415 -36.23 -21.22 -23.50
N THR A 416 -36.55 -22.50 -23.53
CA THR A 416 -36.04 -23.52 -22.60
C THR A 416 -34.52 -23.44 -22.52
N ALA A 417 -33.97 -23.42 -21.30
CA ALA A 417 -32.53 -23.44 -21.08
C ALA A 417 -31.90 -24.64 -21.84
N PRO A 418 -30.73 -24.46 -22.50
CA PRO A 418 -29.98 -25.62 -22.97
C PRO A 418 -29.59 -26.48 -21.76
N PRO A 419 -29.56 -27.82 -21.90
CA PRO A 419 -29.15 -28.69 -20.81
C PRO A 419 -27.73 -28.34 -20.34
N SER A 420 -27.54 -28.30 -19.02
CA SER A 420 -26.23 -28.06 -18.39
C SER A 420 -25.19 -29.07 -18.91
N PRO A 421 -23.92 -28.69 -19.14
CA PRO A 421 -22.88 -29.63 -19.56
C PRO A 421 -22.52 -30.69 -18.49
N ASP A 422 -23.07 -30.59 -17.28
CA ASP A 422 -22.69 -31.41 -16.13
C ASP A 422 -23.36 -32.80 -16.08
N ALA A 423 -24.19 -33.16 -17.08
CA ALA A 423 -24.87 -34.46 -17.11
C ALA A 423 -24.20 -35.52 -18.02
N ALA A 424 -23.04 -35.23 -18.62
CA ALA A 424 -22.35 -36.14 -19.55
C ALA A 424 -20.95 -36.59 -19.09
N TYR A 425 -20.62 -36.47 -17.80
CA TYR A 425 -19.30 -36.90 -17.28
C TYR A 425 -19.40 -37.79 -16.03
N ALA A 426 -20.34 -38.74 -16.05
CA ALA A 426 -20.45 -39.79 -15.03
C ALA A 426 -20.79 -41.16 -15.63
N ASP A 427 -20.15 -41.54 -16.73
CA ASP A 427 -19.99 -42.97 -17.08
C ASP A 427 -18.86 -43.14 -18.09
N SER A 428 -17.64 -43.35 -17.60
CA SER A 428 -16.51 -43.98 -18.32
C SER A 428 -15.22 -43.75 -17.54
N ARG A 429 -14.82 -44.72 -16.71
CA ARG A 429 -13.41 -45.17 -16.60
C ARG A 429 -13.30 -46.39 -15.69
N HIS A 430 -13.00 -47.51 -16.35
CA HIS A 430 -11.91 -48.43 -16.01
C HIS A 430 -11.74 -48.82 -14.54
N SER A 431 -12.27 -50.00 -14.26
CA SER A 431 -11.67 -51.04 -13.42
C SER A 431 -10.14 -50.99 -13.41
N VAL A 432 -9.59 -50.62 -12.24
CA VAL A 432 -8.25 -51.03 -11.80
C VAL A 432 -8.43 -51.65 -10.42
N THR A 433 -8.27 -52.96 -10.38
CA THR A 433 -8.04 -53.80 -9.21
C THR A 433 -6.89 -53.26 -8.36
N MET A 434 -7.09 -53.14 -7.05
CA MET A 434 -6.03 -53.29 -6.03
C MET A 434 -6.63 -53.76 -4.69
N ALA A 435 -6.27 -54.99 -4.36
CA ALA A 435 -5.96 -55.58 -3.05
C ALA A 435 -6.70 -55.13 -1.77
N SER A 436 -7.40 -56.11 -1.21
CA SER A 436 -7.74 -56.27 0.20
C SER A 436 -6.52 -56.14 1.13
N VAL A 437 -6.67 -55.33 2.20
CA VAL A 437 -5.89 -55.49 3.44
C VAL A 437 -6.86 -55.47 4.62
N ARG A 438 -6.91 -56.60 5.33
CA ARG A 438 -7.49 -56.80 6.66
C ARG A 438 -6.58 -56.18 7.73
N SER A 439 -7.17 -55.55 8.74
CA SER A 439 -6.90 -55.77 10.18
C SER A 439 -7.72 -54.77 11.00
N SER A 440 -8.74 -55.21 11.75
CA SER A 440 -8.68 -55.61 13.17
C SER A 440 -9.12 -54.46 14.09
N GLY A 441 -10.19 -54.70 14.86
CA GLY A 441 -10.59 -53.88 16.03
C GLY A 441 -9.58 -53.98 17.19
N PRO A 442 -9.92 -53.50 18.41
CA PRO A 442 -11.11 -53.95 19.14
C PRO A 442 -11.90 -52.90 19.95
N SER A 443 -12.98 -53.44 20.50
CA SER A 443 -14.09 -53.05 21.37
C SER A 443 -13.84 -52.35 22.72
N ALA A 444 -14.87 -51.61 23.18
CA ALA A 444 -15.45 -51.57 24.55
C ALA A 444 -16.80 -50.79 24.46
N GLU A 445 -17.98 -51.40 24.68
CA GLU A 445 -18.76 -51.49 25.96
C GLU A 445 -19.04 -50.09 26.57
N SER A 446 -20.27 -49.65 26.89
CA SER A 446 -21.40 -50.31 27.59
C SER A 446 -22.72 -49.52 27.44
N ASP A 447 -23.88 -50.22 27.39
CA ASP A 447 -25.08 -50.18 28.28
C ASP A 447 -25.46 -48.82 28.94
N ASP A 448 -26.70 -48.35 29.14
CA ASP A 448 -28.11 -48.80 29.19
C ASP A 448 -28.95 -47.51 28.87
N ASP A 449 -30.26 -47.42 28.60
CA ASP A 449 -31.40 -48.00 29.32
C ASP A 449 -32.73 -47.67 28.59
N ALA A 450 -33.75 -48.46 28.91
CA ALA A 450 -35.03 -48.62 28.22
C ALA A 450 -36.15 -47.62 28.61
N MET A 451 -37.22 -47.58 27.79
CA MET A 451 -38.68 -47.60 28.13
C MET A 451 -39.49 -47.27 26.86
N LEU A 452 -40.15 -48.23 26.15
CA LEU A 452 -41.51 -48.79 26.37
C LEU A 452 -42.56 -47.69 26.64
N LEU A 453 -43.64 -47.48 25.87
CA LEU A 453 -44.76 -48.37 25.47
C LEU A 453 -45.46 -47.79 24.19
N ASP A 454 -45.89 -48.60 23.21
CA ASP A 454 -47.26 -49.17 23.02
C ASP A 454 -48.36 -48.07 22.89
N ARG A 455 -49.32 -48.03 21.96
CA ARG A 455 -49.94 -49.02 21.06
C ARG A 455 -50.93 -48.30 20.11
N ASP A 456 -51.38 -49.02 19.07
CA ASP A 456 -52.36 -48.68 18.02
C ASP A 456 -53.65 -47.97 18.45
N ASP A 457 -54.23 -47.13 17.56
CA ASP A 457 -55.65 -47.29 17.19
C ASP A 457 -56.05 -46.55 15.90
N VAL A 458 -57.05 -47.14 15.22
CA VAL A 458 -57.52 -46.90 13.85
C VAL A 458 -58.87 -46.13 13.86
N GLN A 459 -58.96 -45.06 13.04
CA GLN A 459 -60.18 -44.43 12.43
C GLN A 459 -61.23 -43.80 13.39
N PRO A 460 -62.15 -42.89 12.94
CA PRO A 460 -62.59 -42.62 11.57
C PRO A 460 -62.77 -41.15 11.13
N VAL A 461 -62.99 -41.01 9.83
CA VAL A 461 -63.57 -39.88 9.10
C VAL A 461 -64.78 -39.21 9.77
N ALA A 462 -64.75 -37.88 9.90
CA ALA A 462 -65.93 -37.04 10.10
C ALA A 462 -65.79 -35.70 9.37
N ASN A 463 -66.74 -35.44 8.47
CA ASN A 463 -67.01 -34.15 7.85
C ASN A 463 -67.33 -33.10 8.93
N TYR A 464 -66.65 -31.96 8.92
CA TYR A 464 -67.12 -30.74 9.56
C TYR A 464 -67.08 -29.55 8.61
N ALA A 465 -68.26 -28.97 8.46
CA ALA A 465 -68.55 -27.77 7.70
C ALA A 465 -67.96 -26.52 8.38
N GLY A 466 -67.59 -25.55 7.54
CA GLY A 466 -67.68 -24.11 7.79
C GLY A 466 -67.06 -23.56 9.08
N ALA A 467 -65.75 -23.30 9.07
CA ALA A 467 -65.15 -22.31 9.96
C ALA A 467 -64.80 -21.04 9.15
N PRO A 468 -65.10 -19.82 9.64
CA PRO A 468 -64.75 -18.59 8.97
C PRO A 468 -63.22 -18.44 8.96
N LEU A 469 -62.66 -18.12 7.79
CA LEU A 469 -61.24 -17.81 7.63
C LEU A 469 -60.87 -16.66 8.58
N SER A 470 -60.12 -16.99 9.64
CA SER A 470 -59.39 -16.00 10.43
C SER A 470 -58.50 -15.21 9.49
N ARG A 471 -58.83 -13.93 9.33
CA ARG A 471 -58.05 -12.96 8.54
C ARG A 471 -56.63 -12.95 9.12
N ALA A 472 -55.67 -13.46 8.35
CA ALA A 472 -54.27 -13.36 8.71
C ALA A 472 -53.95 -11.87 9.01
N PRO A 473 -53.17 -11.58 10.07
CA PRO A 473 -52.75 -10.21 10.33
C PRO A 473 -52.12 -9.64 9.06
N PRO A 474 -52.42 -8.37 8.69
CA PRO A 474 -51.86 -7.78 7.50
C PRO A 474 -50.34 -7.91 7.55
N ALA A 475 -49.76 -8.48 6.49
CA ALA A 475 -48.31 -8.55 6.35
C ALA A 475 -47.74 -7.14 6.59
N THR A 476 -46.75 -7.05 7.47
CA THR A 476 -45.99 -5.81 7.69
C THR A 476 -45.62 -5.22 6.33
N ALA A 477 -46.03 -3.98 6.08
CA ALA A 477 -45.82 -3.32 4.80
C ALA A 477 -44.36 -3.49 4.35
N ASP A 478 -44.16 -3.93 3.11
CA ASP A 478 -42.85 -4.05 2.49
C ASP A 478 -42.09 -2.72 2.66
N PRO A 479 -40.91 -2.68 3.31
CA PRO A 479 -40.13 -1.47 3.45
C PRO A 479 -39.65 -0.91 2.10
N PHE A 480 -39.90 -1.61 0.98
CA PHE A 480 -39.61 -1.16 -0.38
C PHE A 480 -40.76 -0.31 -0.98
N PRO A 481 -40.61 1.03 -1.08
CA PRO A 481 -41.65 1.90 -1.60
C PRO A 481 -41.72 1.81 -3.13
N HIS A 482 -42.65 1.00 -3.65
CA HIS A 482 -42.88 0.81 -5.07
C HIS A 482 -43.20 2.13 -5.80
N ALA A 483 -43.89 3.07 -5.15
CA ALA A 483 -44.18 4.39 -5.71
C ALA A 483 -42.90 5.18 -6.06
N ARG A 484 -41.81 5.03 -5.29
CA ARG A 484 -40.53 5.68 -5.58
C ARG A 484 -39.76 5.02 -6.73
N HIS A 485 -40.12 3.78 -7.06
CA HIS A 485 -39.49 2.98 -8.11
C HIS A 485 -40.42 2.74 -9.31
N ALA A 486 -41.54 3.46 -9.40
CA ALA A 486 -42.55 3.29 -10.44
C ALA A 486 -42.02 3.55 -11.87
N LYS A 487 -40.88 4.23 -12.00
CA LYS A 487 -40.19 4.46 -13.28
C LYS A 487 -39.28 3.30 -13.72
N LEU A 488 -39.01 2.34 -12.83
CA LEU A 488 -38.30 1.12 -13.18
C LEU A 488 -39.28 0.09 -13.72
N ALA A 489 -38.91 -0.59 -14.80
CA ALA A 489 -39.70 -1.71 -15.29
C ALA A 489 -39.78 -2.79 -14.20
N CYS A 490 -40.95 -3.39 -13.99
CA CYS A 490 -41.16 -4.36 -12.91
C CYS A 490 -40.16 -5.54 -12.95
N LEU A 491 -39.72 -5.92 -14.16
CA LEU A 491 -38.74 -6.98 -14.40
C LEU A 491 -37.31 -6.66 -13.93
N VAL A 492 -37.02 -5.39 -13.62
CA VAL A 492 -35.75 -5.00 -12.98
C VAL A 492 -35.69 -5.55 -11.56
N CYS A 493 -36.83 -5.58 -10.86
CA CYS A 493 -36.91 -6.01 -9.48
C CYS A 493 -37.54 -7.39 -9.30
N HIS A 494 -38.39 -7.86 -10.21
CA HIS A 494 -39.11 -9.14 -10.09
C HIS A 494 -38.84 -10.09 -11.24
N VAL A 495 -38.69 -11.37 -10.92
CA VAL A 495 -38.81 -12.47 -11.89
C VAL A 495 -40.29 -12.82 -12.00
N THR A 496 -40.84 -12.80 -13.21
CA THR A 496 -42.22 -13.20 -13.47
C THR A 496 -42.21 -14.64 -14.01
N GLY A 497 -42.87 -15.57 -13.30
CA GLY A 497 -42.91 -16.97 -13.70
C GLY A 497 -43.55 -17.96 -12.71
N THR A 498 -43.62 -17.60 -11.42
CA THR A 498 -44.06 -18.51 -10.34
C THR A 498 -45.40 -18.15 -9.69
N GLY A 499 -46.16 -17.19 -10.24
CA GLY A 499 -47.41 -16.68 -9.63
C GLY A 499 -47.23 -15.82 -8.37
N VAL A 500 -46.04 -15.84 -7.78
CA VAL A 500 -45.57 -14.96 -6.68
C VAL A 500 -44.32 -14.25 -7.19
N GLY A 501 -44.37 -12.92 -7.33
CA GLY A 501 -43.27 -12.13 -7.89
C GLY A 501 -42.02 -12.16 -7.01
N LEU A 502 -41.14 -13.14 -7.24
CA LEU A 502 -39.84 -13.26 -6.56
C LEU A 502 -38.94 -12.11 -7.00
N LEU A 503 -38.21 -11.51 -6.05
CA LEU A 503 -37.26 -10.46 -6.39
C LEU A 503 -36.05 -11.05 -7.16
N THR A 504 -35.57 -10.32 -8.18
CA THR A 504 -34.33 -10.63 -8.93
C THR A 504 -33.07 -10.48 -8.08
N PHE A 505 -33.21 -9.89 -6.89
CA PHE A 505 -32.15 -9.68 -5.92
C PHE A 505 -32.65 -9.95 -4.50
N LYS A 506 -31.74 -10.34 -3.62
CA LYS A 506 -31.97 -10.33 -2.17
C LYS A 506 -31.30 -9.09 -1.57
N PRO A 507 -31.96 -8.31 -0.70
CA PRO A 507 -31.27 -7.35 0.15
C PRO A 507 -30.12 -8.06 0.89
N PRO A 508 -28.93 -7.46 1.02
CA PRO A 508 -28.56 -6.08 0.65
C PRO A 508 -28.16 -5.85 -0.83
N ARG A 509 -28.00 -6.92 -1.62
CA ARG A 509 -27.35 -6.86 -2.95
C ARG A 509 -28.06 -5.95 -3.95
N GLY A 510 -29.40 -5.91 -3.95
CA GLY A 510 -30.16 -5.04 -4.86
C GLY A 510 -29.96 -3.55 -4.63
N CYS A 511 -29.88 -3.13 -3.36
CA CYS A 511 -29.63 -1.74 -3.01
C CYS A 511 -28.22 -1.31 -3.45
N ALA A 512 -27.23 -2.19 -3.29
CA ALA A 512 -25.85 -1.93 -3.72
C ALA A 512 -25.76 -1.61 -5.21
N ILE A 513 -26.49 -2.39 -6.02
CA ILE A 513 -26.45 -2.31 -7.48
C ILE A 513 -27.03 -1.00 -8.00
N CYS A 514 -28.03 -0.41 -7.34
CA CYS A 514 -28.70 0.78 -7.88
C CYS A 514 -28.41 2.07 -7.11
N HIS A 515 -28.28 2.03 -5.79
CA HIS A 515 -28.28 3.23 -4.93
C HIS A 515 -26.98 3.44 -4.12
N HIS A 516 -26.08 2.44 -4.08
CA HIS A 516 -24.77 2.58 -3.42
C HIS A 516 -23.57 2.43 -4.36
N GLN A 517 -23.75 2.62 -5.68
CA GLN A 517 -22.62 2.67 -6.61
C GLN A 517 -21.75 3.93 -6.42
N ALA A 518 -22.38 5.04 -6.00
CA ALA A 518 -21.71 6.32 -5.75
C ALA A 518 -22.04 6.81 -4.33
N PRO A 519 -21.53 6.14 -3.27
CA PRO A 519 -21.93 6.44 -1.90
C PRO A 519 -21.69 7.92 -1.51
N ALA A 520 -20.67 8.55 -2.09
CA ALA A 520 -20.31 9.97 -1.89
C ALA A 520 -21.43 10.97 -2.23
N SER A 521 -22.34 10.62 -3.14
CA SER A 521 -23.47 11.47 -3.53
C SER A 521 -24.82 11.00 -2.95
N SER A 522 -24.83 9.90 -2.19
CA SER A 522 -26.06 9.32 -1.65
C SER A 522 -26.57 10.07 -0.41
N ARG A 523 -27.83 10.52 -0.47
CA ARG A 523 -28.53 11.11 0.69
C ARG A 523 -29.08 9.99 1.59
N CYS A 524 -28.22 9.46 2.47
CA CYS A 524 -28.48 8.28 3.31
C CYS A 524 -29.83 8.33 4.07
N THR A 525 -30.22 9.51 4.56
CA THR A 525 -31.48 9.75 5.28
C THR A 525 -32.75 9.61 4.44
N THR A 526 -32.62 9.45 3.11
CA THR A 526 -33.75 9.20 2.20
C THR A 526 -34.27 7.76 2.32
N CYS A 527 -33.37 6.84 2.66
CA CYS A 527 -33.65 5.40 2.74
C CYS A 527 -33.50 4.85 4.16
N HIS A 528 -32.65 5.45 4.98
CA HIS A 528 -32.49 5.07 6.38
C HIS A 528 -33.34 5.94 7.30
N THR A 529 -34.09 5.29 8.20
CA THR A 529 -34.96 6.01 9.14
C THR A 529 -34.12 6.65 10.23
N THR A 530 -34.64 7.73 10.85
CA THR A 530 -33.96 8.38 11.97
C THR A 530 -33.63 7.40 13.09
N SER A 531 -34.53 6.47 13.42
CA SER A 531 -34.29 5.48 14.47
C SER A 531 -33.17 4.49 14.15
N GLU A 532 -32.90 4.21 12.86
CA GLU A 532 -31.80 3.31 12.46
C GLU A 532 -30.42 3.89 12.79
N TYR A 533 -30.25 5.21 12.67
CA TYR A 533 -28.98 5.87 12.96
C TYR A 533 -28.95 6.61 14.31
N THR A 534 -30.07 6.97 14.93
CA THR A 534 -30.05 7.58 16.28
C THR A 534 -29.96 6.58 17.42
N ALA A 535 -30.19 5.28 17.15
CA ALA A 535 -30.04 4.23 18.16
C ALA A 535 -28.62 4.21 18.74
N VAL A 536 -28.54 4.12 20.07
CA VAL A 536 -27.27 3.95 20.79
C VAL A 536 -26.63 2.63 20.37
N LYS A 537 -25.36 2.68 19.95
CA LYS A 537 -24.58 1.47 19.66
C LYS A 537 -23.68 1.17 20.86
N HIS A 538 -24.04 0.15 21.62
CA HIS A 538 -23.18 -0.38 22.67
C HIS A 538 -21.99 -1.08 22.00
N THR A 539 -20.78 -0.57 22.24
CA THR A 539 -19.54 -1.17 21.75
C THR A 539 -18.58 -1.39 22.89
N THR A 540 -17.69 -2.36 22.74
CA THR A 540 -16.64 -2.63 23.72
C THR A 540 -15.32 -2.15 23.15
N MET A 541 -14.70 -1.18 23.80
CA MET A 541 -13.35 -0.74 23.47
C MET A 541 -12.35 -1.46 24.35
N THR A 542 -11.38 -2.12 23.73
CA THR A 542 -10.27 -2.73 24.47
C THR A 542 -9.15 -1.70 24.64
N VAL A 543 -8.90 -1.30 25.89
CA VAL A 543 -7.77 -0.45 26.24
C VAL A 543 -6.56 -1.36 26.46
N THR A 544 -5.53 -1.19 25.63
CA THR A 544 -4.27 -1.94 25.75
C THR A 544 -3.19 -1.00 26.24
N VAL A 545 -2.58 -1.35 27.37
CA VAL A 545 -1.44 -0.63 27.93
C VAL A 545 -0.24 -1.58 27.92
N PRO A 546 0.88 -1.23 27.28
CA PRO A 546 2.11 -2.02 27.37
C PRO A 546 2.45 -2.40 28.82
N GLY A 547 2.58 -3.70 29.09
CA GLY A 547 2.84 -4.23 30.44
C GLY A 547 1.59 -4.60 31.25
N HIS A 548 0.38 -4.43 30.71
CA HIS A 548 -0.88 -4.85 31.32
C HIS A 548 -1.74 -5.66 30.34
N ASP A 549 -2.57 -6.56 30.86
CA ASP A 549 -3.54 -7.28 30.04
C ASP A 549 -4.56 -6.30 29.42
N PRO A 550 -4.95 -6.50 28.14
CA PRO A 550 -5.97 -5.68 27.50
C PRO A 550 -7.28 -5.70 28.29
N ARG A 551 -7.84 -4.52 28.60
CA ARG A 551 -9.07 -4.40 29.39
C ARG A 551 -10.24 -3.93 28.52
N PRO A 552 -11.30 -4.75 28.34
CA PRO A 552 -12.50 -4.33 27.65
C PRO A 552 -13.26 -3.29 28.50
N ARG A 553 -13.75 -2.24 27.85
CA ARG A 553 -14.58 -1.18 28.44
C ARG A 553 -15.84 -0.99 27.61
N PRO A 554 -17.04 -1.11 28.20
CA PRO A 554 -18.26 -0.78 27.50
C PRO A 554 -18.32 0.73 27.26
N VAL A 555 -18.64 1.13 26.04
CA VAL A 555 -18.89 2.53 25.67
C VAL A 555 -20.13 2.61 24.79
N ASP A 556 -20.81 3.74 24.89
CA ASP A 556 -21.99 4.01 24.08
C ASP A 556 -21.62 4.96 22.95
N PHE A 557 -21.79 4.50 21.71
CA PHE A 557 -21.59 5.33 20.53
C PHE A 557 -22.91 5.96 20.09
N PHE A 558 -22.92 7.29 20.02
CA PHE A 558 -24.08 8.09 19.60
C PHE A 558 -23.80 8.78 18.27
N HIS A 559 -24.59 8.51 17.22
CA HIS A 559 -24.44 9.25 15.96
C HIS A 559 -24.83 10.74 16.10
N ALA A 560 -25.72 11.07 17.04
CA ALA A 560 -26.18 12.44 17.29
C ALA A 560 -25.02 13.41 17.62
N VAL A 561 -23.97 12.93 18.30
CA VAL A 561 -22.79 13.74 18.63
C VAL A 561 -21.76 13.79 17.49
N HIS A 562 -21.92 12.94 16.47
CA HIS A 562 -21.05 12.84 15.30
C HIS A 562 -21.70 13.37 14.01
N THR A 563 -22.81 14.09 14.10
CA THR A 563 -23.57 14.63 12.95
C THR A 563 -22.78 15.58 12.04
N LYS A 564 -21.65 16.11 12.54
CA LYS A 564 -20.72 16.95 11.76
C LYS A 564 -19.79 16.14 10.84
N ARG A 565 -19.74 14.82 10.98
CA ARG A 565 -18.98 13.91 10.11
C ARG A 565 -19.88 13.41 9.00
N THR A 566 -19.34 13.30 7.78
CA THR A 566 -20.09 12.63 6.71
C THR A 566 -20.17 11.14 7.01
N CYS A 567 -21.30 10.49 6.69
CA CYS A 567 -21.50 9.07 7.01
C CYS A 567 -20.38 8.18 6.46
N LEU A 568 -19.80 8.54 5.31
CA LEU A 568 -18.77 7.77 4.61
C LEU A 568 -17.37 7.92 5.21
N GLU A 569 -17.16 8.94 6.05
CA GLU A 569 -15.96 9.02 6.87
C GLU A 569 -15.91 7.89 7.91
N CYS A 570 -17.01 7.20 8.18
CA CYS A 570 -17.04 6.06 9.10
C CYS A 570 -17.46 4.78 8.38
N HIS A 571 -18.53 4.85 7.58
CA HIS A 571 -19.18 3.71 6.93
C HIS A 571 -18.69 3.51 5.51
N THR A 572 -17.65 2.69 5.36
CA THR A 572 -17.02 2.41 4.05
C THR A 572 -17.60 1.18 3.35
N THR A 573 -18.33 0.32 4.06
CA THR A 573 -18.97 -0.84 3.45
C THR A 573 -20.35 -0.47 2.90
N PRO A 574 -20.57 -0.55 1.57
CA PRO A 574 -21.86 -0.23 0.98
C PRO A 574 -23.00 -1.11 1.54
N VAL A 575 -24.18 -0.51 1.69
CA VAL A 575 -25.44 -1.12 2.17
C VAL A 575 -25.46 -1.62 3.60
N THR A 576 -24.44 -2.33 4.07
CA THR A 576 -24.38 -2.80 5.46
C THR A 576 -24.04 -1.67 6.41
N LEU A 577 -23.47 -0.56 5.88
CA LEU A 577 -22.94 0.56 6.65
C LEU A 577 -22.01 0.05 7.76
N VAL A 578 -21.27 -1.03 7.52
CA VAL A 578 -20.26 -1.48 8.48
C VAL A 578 -19.09 -0.49 8.42
N PRO A 579 -18.66 0.07 9.58
CA PRO A 579 -17.51 0.96 9.61
C PRO A 579 -16.25 0.28 9.05
N SER A 580 -15.32 1.06 8.48
CA SER A 580 -14.03 0.47 8.09
C SER A 580 -13.31 -0.07 9.33
N MET A 581 -12.57 -1.17 9.20
CA MET A 581 -11.72 -1.68 10.30
C MET A 581 -10.69 -0.64 10.77
N ALA A 582 -10.28 0.27 9.87
CA ALA A 582 -9.34 1.36 10.14
C ALA A 582 -9.96 2.58 10.87
N GLN A 583 -11.28 2.61 10.99
CA GLN A 583 -12.05 3.65 11.71
C GLN A 583 -13.01 3.02 12.73
N ALA A 584 -12.82 1.73 13.02
CA ALA A 584 -13.64 0.98 13.96
C ALA A 584 -13.30 1.32 15.43
N GLN A 585 -12.25 2.12 15.68
CA GLN A 585 -11.83 2.50 17.01
C GLN A 585 -11.89 4.02 17.17
N CYS A 586 -12.39 4.49 18.31
CA CYS A 586 -12.51 5.92 18.59
C CYS A 586 -11.17 6.66 18.51
N LYS A 587 -10.05 5.96 18.78
CA LYS A 587 -8.69 6.52 18.72
C LYS A 587 -8.30 7.03 17.33
N ASP A 588 -8.93 6.50 16.28
CA ASP A 588 -8.60 6.83 14.89
C ASP A 588 -9.09 8.26 14.53
N CYS A 589 -10.03 8.81 15.31
CA CYS A 589 -10.55 10.18 15.16
C CYS A 589 -10.35 11.07 16.40
N HIS A 590 -10.06 10.48 17.57
CA HIS A 590 -9.95 11.17 18.85
C HIS A 590 -8.58 10.95 19.50
N SER A 591 -7.51 11.50 18.89
CA SER A 591 -6.18 11.57 19.51
C SER A 591 -6.17 12.48 20.75
N ASP A 592 -7.02 13.50 20.78
CA ASP A 592 -6.94 14.63 21.72
C ASP A 592 -7.91 14.50 22.91
N HIS A 593 -8.03 13.30 23.48
CA HIS A 593 -8.98 13.06 24.57
C HIS A 593 -8.61 13.78 25.89
N HIS A 594 -7.43 14.42 25.97
CA HIS A 594 -7.02 15.31 27.05
C HIS A 594 -7.16 16.80 26.74
N ALA A 595 -7.72 17.17 25.57
CA ALA A 595 -7.91 18.58 25.23
C ALA A 595 -8.95 19.25 26.13
N ALA A 596 -8.76 20.54 26.40
CA ALA A 596 -9.67 21.34 27.23
C ALA A 596 -11.13 21.16 26.80
N GLY A 597 -12.02 20.82 27.73
CA GLY A 597 -13.45 20.62 27.47
C GLY A 597 -13.85 19.23 26.97
N ARG A 598 -12.92 18.27 26.85
CA ARG A 598 -13.22 16.87 26.48
C ARG A 598 -13.61 16.02 27.71
N ASN A 599 -14.84 16.13 28.17
CA ASN A 599 -15.30 15.37 29.33
C ASN A 599 -15.32 13.85 29.06
N CYS A 600 -14.70 13.05 29.94
CA CYS A 600 -14.69 11.58 29.85
C CYS A 600 -16.11 10.97 29.79
N SER A 601 -17.06 11.59 30.49
CA SER A 601 -18.47 11.19 30.47
C SER A 601 -19.22 11.51 29.16
N ALA A 602 -18.57 12.20 28.22
CA ALA A 602 -19.11 12.35 26.86
C ALA A 602 -19.04 11.04 26.06
N CYS A 603 -18.19 10.08 26.48
CA CYS A 603 -17.99 8.80 25.80
C CYS A 603 -18.24 7.59 26.70
N HIS A 604 -18.08 7.73 28.02
CA HIS A 604 -18.38 6.69 29.00
C HIS A 604 -19.72 6.94 29.68
N THR A 605 -20.46 5.87 29.96
CA THR A 605 -21.68 5.98 30.76
C THR A 605 -21.33 6.52 32.15
N ILE A 606 -22.12 7.48 32.64
CA ILE A 606 -21.86 8.26 33.87
C ILE A 606 -21.70 7.39 35.13
N ALA A 607 -22.14 6.13 35.08
CA ALA A 607 -22.04 5.18 36.18
C ALA A 607 -20.58 4.72 36.46
N GLU A 608 -19.69 4.65 35.46
CA GLU A 608 -18.36 4.04 35.63
C GLU A 608 -17.29 4.94 36.28
N PRO A 609 -17.16 6.25 35.94
CA PRO A 609 -16.08 7.06 36.51
C PRO A 609 -16.22 7.24 38.02
N LYS A 610 -17.43 7.43 38.54
CA LYS A 610 -17.64 7.62 40.00
C LYS A 610 -17.19 6.42 40.82
N PHE A 611 -17.32 5.20 40.31
CA PHE A 611 -16.90 3.99 41.02
C PHE A 611 -15.38 3.79 40.97
N ALA A 612 -14.73 4.14 39.86
CA ALA A 612 -13.27 4.06 39.71
C ALA A 612 -12.50 5.18 40.45
N HIS A 613 -13.17 6.30 40.75
CA HIS A 613 -12.60 7.50 41.37
C HIS A 613 -13.22 7.79 42.76
N ARG A 614 -13.37 6.75 43.59
CA ARG A 614 -14.04 6.85 44.91
C ARG A 614 -13.35 7.80 45.90
N THR A 615 -12.05 8.00 45.80
CA THR A 615 -11.30 8.98 46.61
C THR A 615 -10.49 9.89 45.69
N LEU A 616 -10.29 11.15 46.10
CA LEU A 616 -9.51 12.13 45.32
C LEU A 616 -8.09 11.66 45.04
N GLU A 617 -7.48 10.93 45.98
CA GLU A 617 -6.10 10.47 45.86
C GLU A 617 -5.98 9.30 44.89
N THR A 618 -6.87 8.31 44.99
CA THR A 618 -6.97 7.20 44.03
C THR A 618 -7.37 7.66 42.64
N ALA A 619 -8.16 8.74 42.53
CA ALA A 619 -8.61 9.32 41.27
C ALA A 619 -7.47 9.98 40.46
N HIS A 620 -6.52 10.62 41.12
CA HIS A 620 -5.40 11.30 40.46
C HIS A 620 -4.18 10.40 40.21
N GLN A 621 -4.14 9.20 40.82
CA GLN A 621 -3.02 8.25 40.71
C GLN A 621 -3.27 7.13 39.69
N ARG A 622 -4.53 6.79 39.37
CA ARG A 622 -4.88 5.61 38.54
C ARG A 622 -4.88 5.82 37.02
N CYS A 623 -4.19 6.85 36.53
CA CYS A 623 -3.99 7.01 35.08
C CYS A 623 -3.22 5.80 34.49
N ASP A 624 -2.40 5.13 35.29
CA ASP A 624 -1.60 3.94 34.95
C ASP A 624 -2.44 2.71 34.61
N ALA A 625 -3.69 2.67 35.06
CA ALA A 625 -4.63 1.62 34.68
C ALA A 625 -5.02 1.67 33.19
N CYS A 626 -4.80 2.80 32.53
CA CYS A 626 -5.19 3.06 31.13
C CYS A 626 -4.07 3.69 30.27
N HIS A 627 -2.96 4.14 30.87
CA HIS A 627 -1.84 4.77 30.18
C HIS A 627 -0.50 4.21 30.67
N THR A 628 0.53 4.23 29.82
CA THR A 628 1.89 3.88 30.27
C THR A 628 2.44 4.96 31.19
N ALA A 629 3.43 4.60 32.03
CA ALA A 629 4.15 5.58 32.84
C ALA A 629 4.76 6.70 31.97
N THR A 630 5.23 6.40 30.76
CA THR A 630 5.75 7.41 29.81
C THR A 630 4.65 8.36 29.33
N THR A 631 3.47 7.83 28.98
CA THR A 631 2.33 8.66 28.56
C THR A 631 1.83 9.53 29.71
N ILE A 632 1.78 9.01 30.94
CA ILE A 632 1.41 9.77 32.14
C ILE A 632 2.46 10.83 32.45
N ALA A 633 3.74 10.48 32.27
CA ALA A 633 4.85 11.40 32.40
C ALA A 633 4.79 12.55 31.39
N GLU A 634 4.00 12.47 30.32
CA GLU A 634 3.76 13.56 29.36
C GLU A 634 2.61 14.47 29.80
N LEU A 635 1.71 13.99 30.65
CA LEU A 635 0.59 14.77 31.18
C LEU A 635 1.09 15.83 32.16
N THR A 636 0.69 17.07 31.91
CA THR A 636 0.96 18.19 32.81
C THR A 636 -0.37 18.64 33.41
N PRO A 637 -0.52 18.74 34.75
CA PRO A 637 -1.78 19.05 35.44
C PRO A 637 -2.14 20.54 35.32
N THR A 638 -2.21 21.02 34.09
CA THR A 638 -2.64 22.35 33.72
C THR A 638 -4.13 22.53 33.99
N ARG A 639 -4.62 23.76 34.01
CA ARG A 639 -6.03 24.11 34.17
C ARG A 639 -6.88 23.48 33.08
N SER A 640 -6.40 23.45 31.84
CA SER A 640 -7.08 22.77 30.72
C SER A 640 -7.24 21.27 31.00
N PHE A 641 -6.19 20.61 31.51
CA PHE A 641 -6.28 19.21 31.91
C PHE A 641 -7.24 19.01 33.09
N CYS A 642 -7.11 19.79 34.17
CA CYS A 642 -7.96 19.66 35.36
C CYS A 642 -9.45 19.92 35.05
N SER A 643 -9.74 20.90 34.19
CA SER A 643 -11.10 21.23 33.75
C SER A 643 -11.72 20.17 32.85
N THR A 644 -10.93 19.23 32.31
CA THR A 644 -11.44 18.06 31.58
C THR A 644 -12.28 17.15 32.49
N CYS A 645 -11.86 17.01 33.76
CA CYS A 645 -12.58 16.23 34.78
C CYS A 645 -13.44 17.10 35.72
N HIS A 646 -13.05 18.36 35.91
CA HIS A 646 -13.70 19.28 36.84
C HIS A 646 -14.35 20.49 36.16
N ALA A 647 -14.88 20.31 34.94
CA ALA A 647 -15.44 21.40 34.11
C ALA A 647 -16.39 22.33 34.87
N THR A 648 -17.36 21.78 35.62
CA THR A 648 -18.33 22.57 36.39
C THR A 648 -17.67 23.36 37.53
N LYS A 649 -16.67 22.79 38.21
CA LYS A 649 -15.95 23.46 39.30
C LYS A 649 -14.93 24.47 38.79
N ALA A 650 -14.37 24.25 37.60
CA ALA A 650 -13.41 25.15 36.99
C ALA A 650 -14.07 26.41 36.40
N LYS A 651 -15.33 26.33 35.99
CA LYS A 651 -16.06 27.45 35.38
C LYS A 651 -16.22 28.61 36.38
N GLY A 652 -15.58 29.76 36.09
CA GLY A 652 -15.63 30.96 36.93
C GLY A 652 -14.78 30.89 38.19
N HIS A 653 -14.02 29.79 38.39
CA HIS A 653 -13.12 29.63 39.52
C HIS A 653 -11.70 30.03 39.10
N TYR A 654 -11.32 31.26 39.47
CA TYR A 654 -10.02 31.88 39.19
C TYR A 654 -9.53 31.63 37.76
N ASP A 655 -10.20 32.27 36.79
CA ASP A 655 -10.06 31.90 35.37
C ASP A 655 -8.66 32.00 34.77
N GLN A 656 -7.76 32.74 35.43
CA GLN A 656 -6.39 32.96 34.98
C GLN A 656 -5.34 32.18 35.79
N LYS A 657 -5.75 31.30 36.73
CA LYS A 657 -4.82 30.57 37.59
C LYS A 657 -4.83 29.06 37.33
N GLU A 658 -3.65 28.46 37.37
CA GLU A 658 -3.47 27.01 37.28
C GLU A 658 -4.05 26.31 38.51
N CYS A 659 -4.85 25.26 38.30
CA CYS A 659 -5.50 24.53 39.40
C CYS A 659 -4.47 23.91 40.35
N SER A 660 -3.32 23.45 39.83
CA SER A 660 -2.28 22.79 40.61
C SER A 660 -1.64 23.70 41.66
N VAL A 661 -1.55 25.01 41.39
CA VAL A 661 -0.92 25.97 42.29
C VAL A 661 -1.69 26.08 43.61
N CYS A 662 -3.02 26.02 43.53
CA CYS A 662 -3.86 26.13 44.73
C CYS A 662 -4.21 24.77 45.33
N HIS A 663 -4.46 23.74 44.51
CA HIS A 663 -4.93 22.44 45.00
C HIS A 663 -3.82 21.43 45.27
N PHE A 664 -2.67 21.56 44.60
CA PHE A 664 -1.51 20.70 44.82
C PHE A 664 -0.33 21.46 45.44
N LEU A 665 -0.51 22.77 45.70
CA LEU A 665 0.50 23.67 46.24
C LEU A 665 1.81 23.62 45.43
N ALA A 666 1.68 23.44 44.11
CA ALA A 666 2.80 23.28 43.19
C ALA A 666 2.45 23.75 41.78
N GLU A 667 3.42 24.36 41.09
CA GLU A 667 3.31 24.66 39.66
C GLU A 667 3.17 23.36 38.83
N PRO A 668 2.49 23.38 37.67
CA PRO A 668 2.19 22.16 36.92
C PRO A 668 3.42 21.31 36.58
N GLY A 669 4.54 21.96 36.19
CA GLY A 669 5.79 21.26 35.88
C GLY A 669 6.46 20.62 37.10
N VAL A 670 6.32 21.22 38.28
CA VAL A 670 6.87 20.69 39.54
C VAL A 670 6.07 19.46 39.97
N TYR A 671 4.73 19.54 39.94
CA TYR A 671 3.88 18.41 40.30
C TYR A 671 4.03 17.22 39.34
N ARG A 672 4.24 17.48 38.04
CA ARG A 672 4.48 16.44 37.04
C ARG A 672 5.59 15.47 37.43
N SER A 673 6.68 15.96 38.02
CA SER A 673 7.77 15.07 38.48
C SER A 673 7.33 14.10 39.58
N ARG A 674 6.34 14.47 40.42
CA ARG A 674 5.77 13.62 41.47
C ARG A 674 4.87 12.52 40.90
N LEU A 675 4.21 12.76 39.76
CA LEU A 675 3.43 11.74 39.05
C LEU A 675 4.31 10.64 38.45
N ILE A 676 5.57 10.94 38.16
CA ILE A 676 6.53 10.00 37.55
C ILE A 676 7.22 9.15 38.62
N THR A 677 7.47 9.72 39.81
CA THR A 677 8.22 9.08 40.89
C THR A 677 7.36 8.28 41.86
N SER A 678 6.04 8.50 41.89
CA SER A 678 5.11 7.74 42.72
C SER A 678 4.76 6.40 42.05
N ARG A 679 5.65 5.42 42.13
CA ARG A 679 5.23 4.01 41.99
C ARG A 679 4.34 3.65 43.19
N PRO A 680 3.22 2.94 43.00
CA PRO A 680 2.52 2.34 44.14
C PRO A 680 3.46 1.37 44.83
N GLN A 681 3.52 1.42 46.17
CA GLN A 681 3.97 0.28 46.96
C GLN A 681 2.89 -0.80 46.98
#